data_AF-A0A3R8S332-F1
#
_entry.id   AF-A0A3R8S332-F1
#
_cell.length_a   1.000
_cell.length_b   1.000
_cell.length_c   1.000
_cell.angle_alpha   90.00
_cell.angle_beta   90.00
_cell.angle_gamma   90.00
#
_symmetry.space_group_name_H-M   'P 1'
#
loop_
_entity.id
_entity.type
_entity.pdbx_description
1 polymer ?
#
loop_
_entity_poly.entity_id
_entity_poly.type
_entity_poly.pdbx_seq_one_letter_code
_entity_poly.pdbx_strand_id
1 'polypeptide(L)'
;MAIATNYVAKSIYDENVRGTTLKLNEIKSTADNTKQNLATYQNTVDGKLEELTSSTQTLDGEINTASAKITQNAQEISKRLTSTQVDKAITDKGYQTKSDVDNNITGRGYITSSALQPYALSTTVQNLVQETAGSFERQITETRGLIPTEVNQNLFDVVFSDLRATGGTSFVQSDDGWIEVTIKNRWSGFYWLYSDNIKPSEKQYVLSYEAYLVDTVANTAYLETDFGSPDQSTRINKTPKRYTVVLNRPANIYSYINFVCNSSETGKKFRIRNIKLEEGIVATPYIAPFPTTVLFNAVKDTVDAHKRLIGNGDSISQAIQSAKKFELSISSGGDIYQAIETAKGLVTEVSGTNGLKTQVSQLAGSYAVKNLNSSGDILSQANLSSDLFLLEATKIRLKGKTLADEIQAIDGKFGTLFVADGTFAKLNATVIGSQAITADKLKVDQAFFDKLMANDAYLRQLFAKSAFITQVQAVTLSASKISGGLMRATNRAMEVNLNAGQILYYTDQAALKRVLNGYPTQFVKFATGTVTGKGNAGVTVIGSNRWNSESSNDGGFVGIRAWNSSNIDQIDVVGDTVRLASSAFEAADGWNINTLPGKLDIDAFNADHRASSKIKVGDLWLWKNATTYSSMRDTINLIIDNLQLLHNNKSTERGYSYTLPAKV
;
A
#
# COMPACT_ATOMS: atom_id res chain seq x y z
N MET A 1 80.24 22.73 93.13
CA MET A 1 79.67 23.17 91.84
C MET A 1 79.10 22.02 91.00
N ALA A 2 79.84 20.93 90.73
CA ALA A 2 79.42 19.87 89.77
C ALA A 2 78.02 19.26 89.96
N ILE A 3 77.53 19.06 91.19
CA ILE A 3 76.22 18.43 91.45
C ILE A 3 75.05 19.27 90.91
N ALA A 4 75.12 20.61 91.04
CA ALA A 4 74.06 21.51 90.57
C ALA A 4 73.95 21.50 89.04
N THR A 5 75.07 21.46 88.32
CA THR A 5 75.11 21.42 86.85
C THR A 5 74.43 20.17 86.29
N ASN A 6 74.68 19.00 86.88
CA ASN A 6 74.03 17.75 86.47
C ASN A 6 72.52 17.76 86.76
N TYR A 7 72.09 18.37 87.86
CA TYR A 7 70.67 18.47 88.20
C TYR A 7 69.91 19.38 87.22
N VAL A 8 70.49 20.53 86.87
CA VAL A 8 69.94 21.45 85.85
C VAL A 8 69.90 20.80 84.47
N ALA A 9 70.97 20.11 84.05
CA ALA A 9 71.02 19.41 82.77
C ALA A 9 69.93 18.33 82.66
N LYS A 10 69.70 17.55 83.74
CA LYS A 10 68.61 16.56 83.79
C LYS A 10 67.24 17.23 83.72
N SER A 11 67.02 18.30 84.48
CA SER A 11 65.75 19.07 84.44
C SER A 11 65.40 19.56 83.04
N ILE A 12 66.39 20.09 82.30
CA ILE A 12 66.20 20.57 80.93
C ILE A 12 65.92 19.40 79.97
N TYR A 13 66.55 18.25 80.17
CA TYR A 13 66.26 17.05 79.38
C TYR A 13 64.83 16.54 79.61
N ASP A 14 64.41 16.38 80.87
CA ASP A 14 63.08 15.91 81.24
C ASP A 14 61.98 16.87 80.72
N GLU A 15 62.22 18.19 80.74
CA GLU A 15 61.32 19.19 80.16
C GLU A 15 61.24 19.11 78.63
N ASN A 16 62.37 18.95 77.93
CA ASN A 16 62.41 18.77 76.47
C ASN A 16 61.71 17.48 76.02
N VAL A 17 61.90 16.38 76.76
CA VAL A 17 61.19 15.12 76.52
C VAL A 17 59.69 15.33 76.67
N ARG A 18 59.23 15.99 77.75
CA ARG A 18 57.81 16.31 77.96
C ARG A 18 57.23 17.18 76.83
N GLY A 19 57.96 18.19 76.38
CA GLY A 19 57.56 19.05 75.24
C GLY A 19 57.47 18.27 73.92
N THR A 20 58.36 17.32 73.69
CA THR A 20 58.33 16.42 72.52
C THR A 20 57.14 15.47 72.59
N THR A 21 56.84 14.90 73.75
CA THR A 21 55.67 14.03 73.97
C THR A 21 54.35 14.75 73.69
N LEU A 22 54.22 16.01 74.14
CA LEU A 22 53.02 16.82 73.88
C LEU A 22 52.81 17.04 72.37
N LYS A 23 53.86 17.47 71.65
CA LYS A 23 53.81 17.63 70.18
C LYS A 23 53.47 16.33 69.44
N LEU A 24 54.00 15.19 69.89
CA LEU A 24 53.64 13.88 69.32
C LEU A 24 52.15 13.55 69.53
N ASN A 25 51.59 13.88 70.69
CA ASN A 25 50.17 13.66 70.98
C ASN A 25 49.26 14.60 70.15
N GLU A 26 49.66 15.85 69.93
CA GLU A 26 48.97 16.79 69.04
C GLU A 26 48.97 16.30 67.58
N ILE A 27 50.14 15.88 67.07
CA ILE A 27 50.27 15.28 65.73
C ILE A 27 49.40 14.04 65.60
N LYS A 28 49.39 13.16 66.61
CA LYS A 28 48.55 11.96 66.64
C LYS A 28 47.06 12.31 66.58
N SER A 29 46.60 13.23 67.43
CA SER A 29 45.20 13.70 67.43
C SER A 29 44.80 14.31 66.08
N THR A 30 45.70 15.06 65.45
CA THR A 30 45.48 15.62 64.11
C THR A 30 45.38 14.51 63.06
N ALA A 31 46.28 13.51 63.08
CA ALA A 31 46.25 12.37 62.16
C ALA A 31 44.99 11.50 62.33
N ASP A 32 44.54 11.26 63.57
CA ASP A 32 43.32 10.52 63.87
C ASP A 32 42.07 11.28 63.35
N ASN A 33 42.01 12.61 63.51
CA ASN A 33 40.95 13.45 62.94
C ASN A 33 40.99 13.46 61.40
N THR A 34 42.16 13.60 60.78
CA THR A 34 42.32 13.51 59.32
C THR A 34 41.84 12.16 58.79
N LYS A 35 42.14 11.06 59.49
CA LYS A 35 41.68 9.71 59.13
C LYS A 35 40.16 9.58 59.19
N GLN A 36 39.50 10.14 60.20
CA GLN A 36 38.02 10.18 60.27
C GLN A 36 37.40 11.00 59.14
N ASN A 37 37.98 12.16 58.81
CA ASN A 37 37.51 13.01 57.72
C ASN A 37 37.67 12.32 56.36
N LEU A 38 38.78 11.60 56.12
CA LEU A 38 38.97 10.79 54.91
C LEU A 38 37.94 9.65 54.82
N ALA A 39 37.66 8.95 55.91
CA ALA A 39 36.62 7.90 55.92
C ALA A 39 35.23 8.47 55.61
N THR A 40 34.91 9.66 56.15
CA THR A 40 33.64 10.36 55.86
C THR A 40 33.54 10.78 54.39
N TYR A 41 34.63 11.31 53.83
CA TYR A 41 34.69 11.67 52.42
C TYR A 41 34.55 10.45 51.52
N GLN A 42 35.25 9.36 51.83
CA GLN A 42 35.16 8.10 51.09
C GLN A 42 33.73 7.55 51.09
N ASN A 43 33.09 7.42 52.26
CA ASN A 43 31.68 6.99 52.36
C ASN A 43 30.73 7.89 51.54
N THR A 44 31.01 9.19 51.46
CA THR A 44 30.22 10.15 50.66
C THR A 44 30.43 9.96 49.15
N VAL A 45 31.65 9.65 48.72
CA VAL A 45 31.99 9.35 47.32
C VAL A 45 31.37 8.02 46.90
N ASP A 46 31.50 6.99 47.73
CA ASP A 46 30.99 5.64 47.46
C ASP A 46 29.46 5.65 47.35
N GLY A 47 28.75 6.34 48.27
CA GLY A 47 27.30 6.52 48.17
C GLY A 47 26.85 7.28 46.92
N LYS A 48 27.56 8.33 46.51
CA LYS A 48 27.27 9.05 45.25
C LYS A 48 27.56 8.22 44.01
N LEU A 49 28.57 7.34 44.06
CA LEU A 49 28.88 6.41 42.97
C LEU A 49 27.77 5.35 42.83
N GLU A 50 27.20 4.89 43.94
CA GLU A 50 26.05 3.97 43.96
C GLU A 50 24.77 4.64 43.44
N GLU A 51 24.46 5.87 43.87
CA GLU A 51 23.36 6.68 43.33
C GLU A 51 23.48 6.91 41.82
N LEU A 52 24.68 7.26 41.34
CA LEU A 52 24.95 7.46 39.92
C LEU A 52 24.79 6.15 39.13
N THR A 53 25.30 5.03 39.67
CA THR A 53 25.17 3.70 39.06
C THR A 53 23.70 3.28 38.93
N SER A 54 22.90 3.49 39.99
CA SER A 54 21.45 3.22 39.99
C SER A 54 20.69 4.10 38.99
N SER A 55 21.06 5.39 38.90
CA SER A 55 20.50 6.34 37.93
C SER A 55 20.82 5.93 36.49
N THR A 56 22.05 5.51 36.20
CA THR A 56 22.47 5.00 34.88
C THR A 56 21.71 3.73 34.50
N GLN A 57 21.58 2.76 35.42
CA GLN A 57 20.79 1.54 35.17
C GLN A 57 19.31 1.83 34.89
N THR A 58 18.73 2.83 35.57
CA THR A 58 17.36 3.28 35.35
C THR A 58 17.21 3.90 33.95
N LEU A 59 18.10 4.82 33.58
CA LEU A 59 18.13 5.46 32.26
C LEU A 59 18.32 4.43 31.13
N ASP A 60 19.21 3.45 31.28
CA ASP A 60 19.36 2.35 30.32
C ASP A 60 18.04 1.57 30.15
N GLY A 61 17.32 1.29 31.24
CA GLY A 61 16.01 0.64 31.19
C GLY A 61 14.96 1.45 30.44
N GLU A 62 14.91 2.76 30.68
CA GLU A 62 14.00 3.69 30.00
C GLU A 62 14.34 3.86 28.51
N ILE A 63 15.63 4.02 28.17
CA ILE A 63 16.12 4.15 26.79
C ILE A 63 15.86 2.87 26.00
N ASN A 64 16.10 1.69 26.58
CA ASN A 64 15.78 0.41 25.94
C ASN A 64 14.27 0.28 25.70
N THR A 65 13.43 0.69 26.66
CA THR A 65 11.98 0.70 26.53
C THR A 65 11.49 1.68 25.45
N ALA A 66 12.07 2.88 25.38
CA ALA A 66 11.77 3.87 24.36
C ALA A 66 12.18 3.38 22.96
N SER A 67 13.39 2.83 22.83
CA SER A 67 13.90 2.25 21.58
C SER A 67 13.04 1.08 21.08
N ALA A 68 12.54 0.23 21.99
CA ALA A 68 11.60 -0.83 21.65
C ALA A 68 10.27 -0.28 21.13
N LYS A 69 9.69 0.74 21.79
CA LYS A 69 8.46 1.42 21.33
C LYS A 69 8.65 2.14 19.99
N ILE A 70 9.79 2.81 19.78
CA ILE A 70 10.13 3.46 18.51
C ILE A 70 10.25 2.41 17.40
N THR A 71 10.93 1.30 17.66
CA THR A 71 11.06 0.19 16.71
C THR A 71 9.69 -0.42 16.35
N GLN A 72 8.83 -0.63 17.35
CA GLN A 72 7.46 -1.12 17.15
C GLN A 72 6.64 -0.14 16.31
N ASN A 73 6.67 1.16 16.64
CA ASN A 73 5.97 2.19 15.88
C ASN A 73 6.48 2.27 14.43
N ALA A 74 7.79 2.18 14.21
CA ALA A 74 8.38 2.12 12.87
C ALA A 74 7.88 0.89 12.10
N GLN A 75 7.80 -0.29 12.73
CA GLN A 75 7.24 -1.50 12.13
C GLN A 75 5.75 -1.35 11.78
N GLU A 76 4.93 -0.77 12.66
CA GLU A 76 3.52 -0.49 12.36
C GLU A 76 3.35 0.56 11.24
N ILE A 77 4.24 1.55 11.16
CA ILE A 77 4.30 2.50 10.03
C ILE A 77 4.67 1.77 8.74
N SER A 78 5.67 0.87 8.74
CA SER A 78 6.04 0.05 7.57
C SER A 78 4.96 -0.95 7.15
N LYS A 79 4.01 -1.29 8.02
CA LYS A 79 2.82 -2.10 7.66
C LYS A 79 1.70 -1.28 7.02
N ARG A 80 1.70 0.05 7.16
CA ARG A 80 0.72 0.91 6.48
C ARG A 80 1.05 0.95 4.99
N LEU A 81 0.05 0.64 4.17
CA LEU A 81 0.15 0.76 2.72
C LEU A 81 0.45 2.22 2.33
N THR A 82 1.35 2.43 1.38
CA THR A 82 1.51 3.74 0.73
C THR A 82 0.23 4.11 -0.03
N SER A 83 0.03 5.40 -0.36
CA SER A 83 -1.12 5.83 -1.17
C SER A 83 -1.25 4.98 -2.44
N THR A 84 -0.15 4.78 -3.17
CA THR A 84 -0.09 3.92 -4.37
C THR A 84 -0.50 2.47 -4.11
N GLN A 85 -0.15 1.90 -2.94
CA GLN A 85 -0.56 0.55 -2.56
C GLN A 85 -2.04 0.48 -2.15
N VAL A 86 -2.58 1.52 -1.51
CA VAL A 86 -4.01 1.65 -1.22
C VAL A 86 -4.81 1.78 -2.52
N ASP A 87 -4.39 2.66 -3.42
CA ASP A 87 -5.01 2.88 -4.73
C ASP A 87 -5.03 1.56 -5.52
N LYS A 88 -3.89 0.86 -5.61
CA LYS A 88 -3.83 -0.47 -6.24
C LYS A 88 -4.80 -1.47 -5.60
N ALA A 89 -4.88 -1.52 -4.26
CA ALA A 89 -5.78 -2.45 -3.56
C ALA A 89 -7.28 -2.12 -3.73
N ILE A 90 -7.61 -0.85 -4.02
CA ILE A 90 -8.95 -0.40 -4.40
C ILE A 90 -9.26 -0.86 -5.82
N THR A 91 -8.37 -0.60 -6.78
CA THR A 91 -8.52 -0.99 -8.19
C THR A 91 -8.54 -2.52 -8.38
N ASP A 92 -7.68 -3.27 -7.68
CA ASP A 92 -7.63 -4.75 -7.70
C ASP A 92 -8.97 -5.39 -7.26
N LYS A 93 -9.76 -4.68 -6.43
CA LYS A 93 -11.09 -5.11 -5.98
C LYS A 93 -12.23 -4.66 -6.91
N GLY A 94 -11.91 -4.00 -8.03
CA GLY A 94 -12.90 -3.45 -8.95
C GLY A 94 -13.58 -2.16 -8.47
N TYR A 95 -13.09 -1.54 -7.40
CA TYR A 95 -13.56 -0.23 -6.94
C TYR A 95 -12.74 0.88 -7.60
N GLN A 96 -13.34 2.07 -7.73
CA GLN A 96 -12.69 3.24 -8.32
C GLN A 96 -11.94 4.03 -7.23
N THR A 97 -10.70 4.45 -7.51
CA THR A 97 -9.97 5.38 -6.63
C THR A 97 -10.60 6.77 -6.67
N LYS A 98 -10.24 7.68 -5.74
CA LYS A 98 -10.71 9.07 -5.84
C LYS A 98 -10.28 9.72 -7.16
N SER A 99 -9.08 9.43 -7.66
CA SER A 99 -8.64 9.93 -8.97
C SER A 99 -9.49 9.35 -10.11
N ASP A 100 -9.85 8.07 -10.07
CA ASP A 100 -10.72 7.46 -11.10
C ASP A 100 -12.13 8.05 -11.07
N VAL A 101 -12.68 8.32 -9.88
CA VAL A 101 -13.98 8.98 -9.71
C VAL A 101 -13.91 10.42 -10.21
N ASP A 102 -12.89 11.18 -9.84
CA ASP A 102 -12.71 12.56 -10.32
C ASP A 102 -12.50 12.61 -11.84
N ASN A 103 -11.74 11.66 -12.41
CA ASN A 103 -11.53 11.49 -13.85
C ASN A 103 -12.83 11.06 -14.59
N ASN A 104 -13.68 10.24 -13.97
CA ASN A 104 -14.97 9.87 -14.54
C ASN A 104 -15.97 11.04 -14.52
N ILE A 105 -15.97 11.84 -13.45
CA ILE A 105 -16.85 13.01 -13.31
C ILE A 105 -16.42 14.09 -14.32
N THR A 106 -15.11 14.42 -14.36
CA THR A 106 -14.56 15.41 -15.31
C THR A 106 -14.61 14.93 -16.77
N GLY A 107 -14.32 13.65 -17.04
CA GLY A 107 -14.46 13.04 -18.37
C GLY A 107 -15.89 12.97 -18.89
N ARG A 108 -16.89 13.06 -18.00
CA ARG A 108 -18.32 13.23 -18.33
C ARG A 108 -18.76 14.70 -18.39
N GLY A 109 -17.83 15.65 -18.27
CA GLY A 109 -18.09 17.10 -18.34
C GLY A 109 -18.61 17.73 -17.04
N TYR A 110 -18.62 17.00 -15.93
CA TYR A 110 -19.05 17.52 -14.61
C TYR A 110 -17.85 17.98 -13.78
N ILE A 111 -18.08 18.95 -12.89
CA ILE A 111 -17.02 19.57 -12.07
C ILE A 111 -17.05 18.95 -10.65
N THR A 112 -15.89 18.53 -10.13
CA THR A 112 -15.76 18.02 -8.76
C THR A 112 -15.51 19.16 -7.76
N SER A 113 -15.82 18.94 -6.47
CA SER A 113 -15.70 19.97 -5.43
C SER A 113 -14.29 20.56 -5.28
N SER A 114 -13.25 19.80 -5.63
CA SER A 114 -11.84 20.20 -5.67
C SER A 114 -11.49 21.17 -6.82
N ALA A 115 -12.41 21.43 -7.75
CA ALA A 115 -12.24 22.34 -8.89
C ALA A 115 -13.16 23.58 -8.85
N LEU A 116 -13.78 23.87 -7.70
CA LEU A 116 -14.70 25.02 -7.53
C LEU A 116 -13.96 26.32 -7.14
N GLN A 117 -13.33 26.98 -8.12
CA GLN A 117 -13.02 28.42 -8.20
C GLN A 117 -12.87 28.82 -9.70
N PRO A 118 -13.05 30.09 -10.09
CA PRO A 118 -14.26 30.47 -10.84
C PRO A 118 -14.13 30.49 -12.38
N TYR A 119 -15.29 30.40 -13.04
CA TYR A 119 -15.56 30.58 -14.48
C TYR A 119 -15.04 29.56 -15.50
N ALA A 120 -15.99 28.73 -15.97
CA ALA A 120 -16.37 28.60 -17.39
C ALA A 120 -15.28 28.76 -18.49
N LEU A 121 -14.34 27.81 -18.58
CA LEU A 121 -13.54 27.56 -19.79
C LEU A 121 -13.39 26.07 -20.08
N SER A 122 -14.52 25.39 -20.36
CA SER A 122 -14.45 24.07 -21.01
C SER A 122 -14.22 24.28 -22.51
N THR A 123 -13.01 23.92 -22.96
CA THR A 123 -12.67 23.83 -24.40
C THR A 123 -13.65 22.95 -25.16
N THR A 124 -14.29 21.96 -24.51
CA THR A 124 -15.34 21.14 -25.11
C THR A 124 -16.56 21.95 -25.56
N VAL A 125 -16.96 22.98 -24.81
CA VAL A 125 -18.10 23.85 -25.20
C VAL A 125 -17.70 24.77 -26.36
N GLN A 126 -16.48 25.30 -26.35
CA GLN A 126 -15.97 26.09 -27.48
C GLN A 126 -15.86 25.23 -28.76
N ASN A 127 -15.29 24.02 -28.65
CA ASN A 127 -15.16 23.10 -29.77
C ASN A 127 -16.52 22.66 -30.32
N LEU A 128 -17.52 22.34 -29.48
CA LEU A 128 -18.87 21.99 -29.97
C LEU A 128 -19.52 23.15 -30.74
N VAL A 129 -19.39 24.38 -30.25
CA VAL A 129 -19.91 25.57 -30.94
C VAL A 129 -19.17 25.82 -32.25
N GLN A 130 -17.86 25.60 -32.27
CA GLN A 130 -16.99 25.81 -33.44
C GLN A 130 -17.19 24.73 -34.52
N GLU A 131 -17.36 23.46 -34.14
CA GLU A 131 -17.75 22.37 -35.06
C GLU A 131 -19.17 22.56 -35.59
N THR A 132 -20.11 23.01 -34.76
CA THR A 132 -21.48 23.31 -35.19
C THR A 132 -21.51 24.46 -36.21
N ALA A 133 -20.80 25.55 -35.93
CA ALA A 133 -20.68 26.69 -36.86
C ALA A 133 -19.97 26.28 -38.17
N GLY A 134 -18.86 25.56 -38.08
CA GLY A 134 -18.11 25.07 -39.24
C GLY A 134 -18.84 23.99 -40.06
N SER A 135 -19.83 23.31 -39.48
CA SER A 135 -20.76 22.43 -40.19
C SER A 135 -21.76 23.23 -41.03
N PHE A 136 -22.37 24.27 -40.45
CA PHE A 136 -23.30 25.16 -41.15
C PHE A 136 -22.63 25.92 -42.31
N GLU A 137 -21.42 26.48 -42.12
CA GLU A 137 -20.70 27.14 -43.22
C GLU A 137 -20.40 26.19 -44.39
N ARG A 138 -20.10 24.91 -44.10
CA ARG A 138 -19.77 23.91 -45.12
C ARG A 138 -20.98 23.55 -45.97
N GLN A 139 -22.14 23.29 -45.35
CA GLN A 139 -23.39 23.01 -46.07
C GLN A 139 -23.85 24.19 -46.94
N ILE A 140 -23.71 25.43 -46.44
CA ILE A 140 -24.05 26.64 -47.20
C ILE A 140 -23.11 26.81 -48.41
N THR A 141 -21.83 26.48 -48.25
CA THR A 141 -20.81 26.57 -49.32
C THR A 141 -21.03 25.52 -50.40
N GLU A 142 -21.27 24.26 -50.02
CA GLU A 142 -21.57 23.16 -50.97
C GLU A 142 -22.87 23.44 -51.76
N THR A 143 -23.91 23.96 -51.10
CA THR A 143 -25.18 24.32 -51.76
C THR A 143 -25.01 25.45 -52.77
N ARG A 144 -24.15 26.44 -52.50
CA ARG A 144 -23.86 27.54 -53.43
C ARG A 144 -23.09 27.11 -54.69
N GLY A 145 -22.34 26.02 -54.64
CA GLY A 145 -21.58 25.49 -55.78
C GLY A 145 -22.42 24.76 -56.83
N LEU A 146 -23.69 24.43 -56.53
CA LEU A 146 -24.57 23.61 -57.37
C LEU A 146 -25.58 24.41 -58.21
N ILE A 147 -25.52 25.75 -58.17
CA ILE A 147 -26.44 26.63 -58.92
C ILE A 147 -25.72 27.14 -60.18
N PRO A 148 -26.20 26.83 -61.41
CA PRO A 148 -25.60 27.35 -62.64
C PRO A 148 -25.71 28.88 -62.73
N THR A 149 -24.58 29.57 -62.85
CA THR A 149 -24.52 31.05 -62.82
C THR A 149 -24.61 31.74 -64.18
N GLU A 150 -24.69 30.98 -65.28
CA GLU A 150 -24.73 31.53 -66.65
C GLU A 150 -25.91 30.96 -67.47
N VAL A 151 -27.12 31.41 -67.15
CA VAL A 151 -28.32 31.16 -67.99
C VAL A 151 -28.92 32.52 -68.35
N ASN A 152 -28.64 33.00 -69.57
CA ASN A 152 -29.15 34.30 -70.02
C ASN A 152 -30.68 34.19 -70.26
N GLN A 153 -31.44 34.81 -69.36
CA GLN A 153 -32.89 34.67 -69.26
C GLN A 153 -33.58 35.32 -70.47
N ASN A 154 -34.60 34.65 -71.01
CA ASN A 154 -35.46 35.28 -72.01
C ASN A 154 -36.26 36.40 -71.33
N LEU A 155 -36.07 37.64 -71.78
CA LEU A 155 -36.77 38.82 -71.29
C LEU A 155 -38.15 39.01 -71.94
N PHE A 156 -38.46 38.25 -73.01
CA PHE A 156 -39.79 38.18 -73.60
C PHE A 156 -40.52 36.90 -73.16
N ASP A 157 -41.66 37.07 -72.50
CA ASP A 157 -42.59 35.98 -72.21
C ASP A 157 -43.67 35.90 -73.31
N VAL A 158 -43.29 35.37 -74.47
CA VAL A 158 -44.18 35.33 -75.66
C VAL A 158 -45.16 34.16 -75.54
N VAL A 159 -46.26 34.37 -74.82
CA VAL A 159 -47.37 33.41 -74.72
C VAL A 159 -48.36 33.62 -75.88
N PHE A 160 -48.75 32.53 -76.56
CA PHE A 160 -49.60 32.61 -77.76
C PHE A 160 -50.98 33.24 -77.51
N SER A 161 -51.56 33.07 -76.31
CA SER A 161 -52.83 33.68 -75.90
C SER A 161 -52.79 35.22 -75.85
N ASP A 162 -51.59 35.78 -75.71
CA ASP A 162 -51.40 37.19 -75.40
C ASP A 162 -51.07 38.01 -76.66
N LEU A 163 -50.85 37.31 -77.77
CA LEU A 163 -50.68 37.91 -79.09
C LEU A 163 -51.97 38.62 -79.55
N ARG A 164 -51.80 39.71 -80.27
CA ARG A 164 -52.86 40.55 -80.86
C ARG A 164 -52.52 40.85 -82.31
N ALA A 165 -53.48 40.76 -83.22
CA ALA A 165 -53.25 40.90 -84.65
C ALA A 165 -53.00 42.36 -85.06
N THR A 166 -51.99 42.58 -85.92
CA THR A 166 -51.74 43.87 -86.56
C THR A 166 -52.37 43.89 -87.96
N GLY A 167 -52.77 45.07 -88.44
CA GLY A 167 -53.24 45.23 -89.83
C GLY A 167 -54.48 44.40 -90.24
N GLY A 168 -55.22 43.80 -89.30
CA GLY A 168 -56.37 42.92 -89.60
C GLY A 168 -55.99 41.54 -90.13
N THR A 169 -54.78 41.04 -89.80
CA THR A 169 -54.34 39.66 -90.04
C THR A 169 -55.10 38.64 -89.21
N SER A 170 -54.91 37.37 -89.55
CA SER A 170 -55.20 36.23 -88.69
C SER A 170 -53.95 35.38 -88.54
N PHE A 171 -53.79 34.75 -87.37
CA PHE A 171 -52.68 33.83 -87.10
C PHE A 171 -53.15 32.62 -86.28
N VAL A 172 -52.42 31.51 -86.39
CA VAL A 172 -52.67 30.26 -85.67
C VAL A 172 -51.35 29.63 -85.22
N GLN A 173 -51.32 28.95 -84.09
CA GLN A 173 -50.15 28.17 -83.65
C GLN A 173 -50.33 26.70 -84.04
N SER A 174 -49.25 26.08 -84.50
CA SER A 174 -49.14 24.63 -84.78
C SER A 174 -48.49 23.91 -83.58
N ASP A 175 -48.73 22.60 -83.44
CA ASP A 175 -48.22 21.76 -82.33
C ASP A 175 -46.68 21.76 -82.20
N ASP A 176 -45.98 22.06 -83.29
CA ASP A 176 -44.51 22.22 -83.36
C ASP A 176 -44.00 23.64 -83.02
N GLY A 177 -44.88 24.46 -82.45
CA GLY A 177 -44.62 25.80 -81.94
C GLY A 177 -44.65 26.92 -82.97
N TRP A 178 -44.81 26.62 -84.27
CA TRP A 178 -44.85 27.65 -85.32
C TRP A 178 -46.16 28.45 -85.29
N ILE A 179 -46.02 29.78 -85.22
CA ILE A 179 -47.10 30.74 -85.44
C ILE A 179 -47.16 31.02 -86.94
N GLU A 180 -48.23 30.59 -87.60
CA GLU A 180 -48.52 30.84 -89.00
C GLU A 180 -49.42 32.07 -89.12
N VAL A 181 -48.93 33.12 -89.80
CA VAL A 181 -49.62 34.40 -89.97
C VAL A 181 -50.08 34.55 -91.42
N THR A 182 -51.35 34.87 -91.62
CA THR A 182 -51.94 35.14 -92.95
C THR A 182 -51.89 36.64 -93.26
N ILE A 183 -51.23 36.97 -94.36
CA ILE A 183 -50.97 38.32 -94.84
C ILE A 183 -52.26 38.95 -95.37
N LYS A 184 -52.57 40.18 -94.94
CA LYS A 184 -53.79 40.91 -95.33
C LYS A 184 -53.51 42.24 -96.04
N ASN A 185 -52.41 42.89 -95.69
CA ASN A 185 -51.95 44.14 -96.31
C ASN A 185 -50.45 44.32 -96.02
N ARG A 186 -49.92 45.52 -96.33
CA ARG A 186 -48.50 45.88 -96.18
C ARG A 186 -47.91 45.55 -94.81
N TRP A 187 -48.68 45.62 -93.73
CA TRP A 187 -48.22 45.46 -92.35
C TRP A 187 -48.97 44.31 -91.69
N SER A 188 -48.46 43.09 -91.89
CA SER A 188 -49.16 41.87 -91.50
C SER A 188 -48.42 41.10 -90.42
N GLY A 189 -48.94 41.04 -89.21
CA GLY A 189 -48.20 40.48 -88.08
C GLY A 189 -48.98 40.38 -86.77
N PHE A 190 -48.25 40.48 -85.66
CA PHE A 190 -48.80 40.46 -84.31
C PHE A 190 -47.96 41.28 -83.32
N TYR A 191 -48.56 41.60 -82.17
CA TYR A 191 -47.91 42.26 -81.04
C TYR A 191 -48.34 41.65 -79.70
N TRP A 192 -47.58 41.92 -78.64
CA TRP A 192 -47.88 41.52 -77.26
C TRP A 192 -47.44 42.58 -76.24
N LEU A 193 -47.69 42.35 -74.95
CA LEU A 193 -47.19 43.20 -73.85
C LEU A 193 -45.95 42.56 -73.22
N TYR A 194 -44.92 43.36 -72.92
CA TYR A 194 -43.71 42.91 -72.25
C TYR A 194 -43.64 43.42 -70.81
N SER A 195 -42.71 42.90 -70.01
CA SER A 195 -42.52 43.28 -68.60
C SER A 195 -41.80 44.63 -68.45
N ASP A 196 -42.27 45.49 -67.55
CA ASP A 196 -41.67 46.80 -67.18
C ASP A 196 -40.18 46.74 -66.78
N ASN A 197 -39.63 45.54 -66.56
CA ASN A 197 -38.23 45.31 -66.19
C ASN A 197 -37.22 45.44 -67.35
N ILE A 198 -37.67 45.55 -68.61
CA ILE A 198 -36.79 45.81 -69.75
C ILE A 198 -36.39 47.29 -69.77
N LYS A 199 -35.09 47.57 -69.99
CA LYS A 199 -34.52 48.93 -69.96
C LYS A 199 -33.86 49.30 -71.30
N PRO A 200 -34.65 49.71 -72.31
CA PRO A 200 -34.19 49.87 -73.70
C PRO A 200 -32.89 50.66 -73.87
N SER A 201 -32.78 51.82 -73.21
CA SER A 201 -31.69 52.79 -73.42
C SER A 201 -30.44 52.54 -72.57
N GLU A 202 -30.55 51.81 -71.45
CA GLU A 202 -29.41 51.52 -70.58
C GLU A 202 -28.50 50.41 -71.15
N LYS A 203 -29.09 49.44 -71.85
CA LYS A 203 -28.44 48.16 -72.18
C LYS A 203 -28.53 47.81 -73.67
N GLN A 204 -27.57 47.01 -74.13
CA GLN A 204 -27.70 46.35 -75.43
C GLN A 204 -28.56 45.10 -75.25
N TYR A 205 -29.40 44.82 -76.24
CA TYR A 205 -30.19 43.59 -76.28
C TYR A 205 -30.00 42.88 -77.61
N VAL A 206 -30.23 41.58 -77.60
CA VAL A 206 -30.25 40.76 -78.80
C VAL A 206 -31.57 40.01 -78.87
N LEU A 207 -32.28 40.24 -79.96
CA LEU A 207 -33.47 39.48 -80.31
C LEU A 207 -33.06 38.33 -81.22
N SER A 208 -33.72 37.19 -81.06
CA SER A 208 -33.64 36.10 -82.01
C SER A 208 -34.99 35.41 -82.18
N TYR A 209 -35.20 34.82 -83.35
CA TYR A 209 -36.40 34.06 -83.70
C TYR A 209 -36.10 33.14 -84.88
N GLU A 210 -36.89 32.09 -85.07
CA GLU A 210 -36.89 31.29 -86.29
C GLU A 210 -38.05 31.75 -87.17
N ALA A 211 -37.80 32.03 -88.46
CA ALA A 211 -38.83 32.51 -89.38
C ALA A 211 -38.64 31.95 -90.80
N TYR A 212 -39.72 31.84 -91.57
CA TYR A 212 -39.67 31.60 -93.02
C TYR A 212 -40.97 31.97 -93.75
N LEU A 213 -40.86 32.14 -95.06
CA LEU A 213 -41.97 32.34 -95.99
C LEU A 213 -42.56 30.99 -96.41
N VAL A 214 -43.89 30.87 -96.41
CA VAL A 214 -44.57 29.61 -96.77
C VAL A 214 -44.91 29.57 -98.26
N ASP A 215 -45.93 30.33 -98.68
CA ASP A 215 -46.50 30.25 -100.03
C ASP A 215 -46.49 31.58 -100.79
N THR A 216 -45.67 32.54 -100.34
CA THR A 216 -45.45 33.86 -100.95
C THR A 216 -44.96 33.77 -102.40
N VAL A 217 -45.27 34.79 -103.19
CA VAL A 217 -44.74 34.94 -104.56
C VAL A 217 -43.25 35.31 -104.49
N ALA A 218 -42.89 36.27 -103.63
CA ALA A 218 -41.50 36.64 -103.39
C ALA A 218 -40.70 35.51 -102.72
N ASN A 219 -39.44 35.32 -103.14
CA ASN A 219 -38.50 34.37 -102.54
C ASN A 219 -37.82 34.90 -101.26
N THR A 220 -37.81 36.22 -101.09
CA THR A 220 -37.35 36.91 -99.87
C THR A 220 -38.22 38.12 -99.60
N ALA A 221 -38.45 38.45 -98.34
CA ALA A 221 -39.20 39.63 -97.94
C ALA A 221 -38.71 40.14 -96.59
N TYR A 222 -39.13 41.35 -96.21
CA TYR A 222 -38.70 41.99 -94.98
C TYR A 222 -39.68 41.68 -93.85
N LEU A 223 -39.16 41.13 -92.77
CA LEU A 223 -39.82 41.12 -91.47
C LEU A 223 -39.35 42.37 -90.74
N GLU A 224 -40.21 43.37 -90.63
CA GLU A 224 -39.97 44.48 -89.73
C GLU A 224 -40.27 44.04 -88.31
N THR A 225 -39.38 44.45 -87.43
CA THR A 225 -39.49 44.16 -86.02
C THR A 225 -39.23 45.46 -85.27
N ASP A 226 -40.28 46.09 -84.73
CA ASP A 226 -40.24 47.41 -84.11
C ASP A 226 -39.70 47.36 -82.66
N PHE A 227 -38.72 46.51 -82.42
CA PHE A 227 -38.06 46.40 -81.11
C PHE A 227 -37.05 47.54 -80.89
N GLY A 228 -37.27 48.69 -81.53
CA GLY A 228 -36.65 49.94 -81.20
C GLY A 228 -36.03 50.70 -82.37
N SER A 229 -35.96 52.02 -82.18
CA SER A 229 -35.48 52.94 -83.20
C SER A 229 -33.95 52.97 -83.29
N PRO A 230 -33.35 52.98 -84.50
CA PRO A 230 -34.02 52.89 -85.80
C PRO A 230 -34.45 51.46 -86.16
N ASP A 231 -35.63 51.35 -86.75
CA ASP A 231 -36.36 50.11 -87.01
C ASP A 231 -35.54 49.09 -87.81
N GLN A 232 -35.38 47.88 -87.28
CA GLN A 232 -34.51 46.87 -87.88
C GLN A 232 -35.30 45.83 -88.69
N SER A 233 -35.41 46.07 -90.00
CA SER A 233 -36.03 45.14 -90.94
C SER A 233 -35.08 44.00 -91.34
N THR A 234 -35.43 42.76 -91.03
CA THR A 234 -34.66 41.55 -91.37
C THR A 234 -35.20 40.87 -92.61
N ARG A 235 -34.34 40.54 -93.58
CA ARG A 235 -34.75 39.83 -94.79
C ARG A 235 -34.86 38.32 -94.55
N ILE A 236 -36.09 37.80 -94.50
CA ILE A 236 -36.39 36.37 -94.37
C ILE A 236 -36.61 35.72 -95.75
N ASN A 237 -36.47 34.39 -95.85
CA ASN A 237 -36.62 33.62 -97.09
C ASN A 237 -37.51 32.38 -96.88
N LYS A 238 -37.64 31.51 -97.90
CA LYS A 238 -38.49 30.29 -97.86
C LYS A 238 -37.91 29.11 -97.06
N THR A 239 -36.76 29.25 -96.42
CA THR A 239 -36.11 28.20 -95.63
C THR A 239 -36.20 28.52 -94.14
N PRO A 240 -36.73 27.62 -93.29
CA PRO A 240 -36.70 27.77 -91.84
C PRO A 240 -35.27 28.03 -91.35
N LYS A 241 -35.03 29.24 -90.82
CA LYS A 241 -33.73 29.65 -90.31
C LYS A 241 -33.90 30.54 -89.08
N ARG A 242 -32.93 30.45 -88.16
CA ARG A 242 -32.79 31.41 -87.06
C ARG A 242 -32.19 32.73 -87.53
N TYR A 243 -32.87 33.82 -87.20
CA TYR A 243 -32.46 35.19 -87.40
C TYR A 243 -32.13 35.82 -86.04
N THR A 244 -31.21 36.78 -86.06
CA THR A 244 -30.72 37.49 -84.87
C THR A 244 -30.60 38.97 -85.21
N VAL A 245 -31.07 39.83 -84.32
CA VAL A 245 -31.15 41.28 -84.47
C VAL A 245 -30.56 41.93 -83.22
N VAL A 246 -29.53 42.76 -83.37
CA VAL A 246 -28.85 43.40 -82.23
C VAL A 246 -29.37 44.82 -82.04
N LEU A 247 -30.03 45.02 -80.91
CA LEU A 247 -30.65 46.27 -80.49
C LEU A 247 -29.64 47.04 -79.63
N ASN A 248 -28.88 47.93 -80.26
CA ASN A 248 -27.83 48.69 -79.61
C ASN A 248 -28.39 49.88 -78.82
N ARG A 249 -28.82 49.65 -77.56
CA ARG A 249 -29.44 50.65 -76.68
C ARG A 249 -30.63 51.38 -77.35
N PRO A 250 -31.65 50.65 -77.82
CA PRO A 250 -32.79 51.26 -78.49
C PRO A 250 -33.50 52.29 -77.59
N ALA A 251 -34.04 53.36 -78.19
CA ALA A 251 -34.72 54.41 -77.40
C ALA A 251 -35.98 53.89 -76.68
N ASN A 252 -36.71 52.99 -77.32
CA ASN A 252 -37.88 52.25 -76.82
C ASN A 252 -37.82 50.83 -77.40
N ILE A 253 -38.59 49.86 -76.86
CA ILE A 253 -38.80 48.55 -77.48
C ILE A 253 -40.31 48.38 -77.65
N TYR A 254 -40.82 48.41 -78.89
CA TYR A 254 -42.22 48.12 -79.17
C TYR A 254 -42.35 46.64 -79.53
N SER A 255 -43.28 45.92 -78.88
CA SER A 255 -43.35 44.46 -79.01
C SER A 255 -44.14 44.00 -80.23
N TYR A 256 -43.68 44.40 -81.43
CA TYR A 256 -44.33 44.13 -82.72
C TYR A 256 -43.44 43.32 -83.66
N ILE A 257 -44.04 42.33 -84.33
CA ILE A 257 -43.45 41.63 -85.47
C ILE A 257 -44.39 41.76 -86.64
N ASN A 258 -43.99 42.51 -87.68
CA ASN A 258 -44.77 42.77 -88.87
C ASN A 258 -44.06 42.29 -90.13
N PHE A 259 -44.75 41.53 -90.95
CA PHE A 259 -44.28 41.22 -92.29
C PHE A 259 -44.58 42.37 -93.25
N VAL A 260 -43.52 42.87 -93.90
CA VAL A 260 -43.57 44.00 -94.83
C VAL A 260 -43.55 43.49 -96.26
N CYS A 261 -44.68 43.65 -96.94
CA CYS A 261 -44.84 43.10 -98.28
C CYS A 261 -45.61 44.04 -99.22
N ASN A 262 -45.48 43.74 -100.51
CA ASN A 262 -46.33 44.34 -101.54
C ASN A 262 -47.74 43.74 -101.46
N SER A 263 -48.74 44.45 -101.99
CA SER A 263 -50.13 44.01 -102.03
C SER A 263 -50.36 42.67 -102.75
N SER A 264 -49.42 42.26 -103.61
CA SER A 264 -49.38 40.96 -104.29
C SER A 264 -49.25 39.74 -103.36
N GLU A 265 -48.84 39.92 -102.10
CA GLU A 265 -48.73 38.84 -101.10
C GLU A 265 -50.01 38.68 -100.25
N THR A 266 -51.10 39.38 -100.57
CA THR A 266 -52.37 39.26 -99.82
C THR A 266 -52.92 37.83 -99.91
N GLY A 267 -53.26 37.24 -98.75
CA GLY A 267 -53.70 35.85 -98.61
C GLY A 267 -52.56 34.83 -98.44
N LYS A 268 -51.29 35.26 -98.59
CA LYS A 268 -50.10 34.43 -98.41
C LYS A 268 -49.68 34.33 -96.95
N LYS A 269 -48.75 33.43 -96.64
CA LYS A 269 -48.38 33.10 -95.26
C LYS A 269 -46.88 33.16 -95.00
N PHE A 270 -46.54 33.56 -93.78
CA PHE A 270 -45.21 33.34 -93.19
C PHE A 270 -45.37 32.64 -91.82
N ARG A 271 -44.30 32.00 -91.37
CA ARG A 271 -44.24 31.29 -90.08
C ARG A 271 -43.11 31.83 -89.23
N ILE A 272 -43.34 31.95 -87.92
CA ILE A 272 -42.35 32.39 -86.93
C ILE A 272 -42.49 31.63 -85.59
N ARG A 273 -41.38 31.38 -84.89
CA ARG A 273 -41.35 30.84 -83.51
C ARG A 273 -40.06 31.20 -82.77
N ASN A 274 -39.91 30.70 -81.54
CA ASN A 274 -38.69 30.78 -80.74
C ASN A 274 -38.19 32.22 -80.53
N ILE A 275 -39.14 33.15 -80.35
CA ILE A 275 -38.89 34.58 -80.17
C ILE A 275 -38.28 34.79 -78.77
N LYS A 276 -37.03 35.26 -78.72
CA LYS A 276 -36.24 35.43 -77.50
C LYS A 276 -35.54 36.78 -77.50
N LEU A 277 -35.74 37.59 -76.45
CA LEU A 277 -34.91 38.78 -76.17
C LEU A 277 -33.94 38.47 -75.03
N GLU A 278 -32.68 38.84 -75.19
CA GLU A 278 -31.63 38.63 -74.19
C GLU A 278 -30.82 39.90 -73.99
N GLU A 279 -30.23 40.07 -72.81
CA GLU A 279 -29.25 41.13 -72.57
C GLU A 279 -27.91 40.80 -73.25
N GLY A 280 -27.30 41.80 -73.90
CA GLY A 280 -26.05 41.68 -74.63
C GLY A 280 -26.23 41.71 -76.16
N ILE A 281 -25.24 41.20 -76.88
CA ILE A 281 -25.18 41.21 -78.36
C ILE A 281 -25.10 39.81 -79.00
N VAL A 282 -25.07 38.75 -78.18
CA VAL A 282 -24.90 37.35 -78.62
C VAL A 282 -26.13 36.55 -78.24
N ALA A 283 -26.93 36.14 -79.23
CA ALA A 283 -28.09 35.29 -78.98
C ALA A 283 -27.64 33.87 -78.60
N THR A 284 -28.01 33.41 -77.41
CA THR A 284 -27.78 32.02 -76.97
C THR A 284 -28.80 31.09 -77.64
N PRO A 285 -28.58 29.77 -77.75
CA PRO A 285 -29.58 28.84 -78.29
C PRO A 285 -30.96 29.01 -77.65
N TYR A 286 -32.04 28.85 -78.43
CA TYR A 286 -33.38 28.75 -77.82
C TYR A 286 -33.47 27.41 -77.10
N ILE A 287 -33.52 27.46 -75.78
CA ILE A 287 -33.74 26.32 -74.90
C ILE A 287 -35.19 26.40 -74.46
N ALA A 288 -35.99 25.38 -74.77
CA ALA A 288 -37.36 25.30 -74.30
C ALA A 288 -37.39 25.35 -72.75
N PRO A 289 -38.35 26.04 -72.12
CA PRO A 289 -38.40 26.14 -70.66
C PRO A 289 -38.47 24.75 -70.03
N PHE A 290 -37.44 24.39 -69.27
CA PHE A 290 -37.39 23.10 -68.59
C PHE A 290 -38.47 23.01 -67.51
N PRO A 291 -39.21 21.90 -67.39
CA PRO A 291 -39.99 21.64 -66.20
C PRO A 291 -39.03 21.54 -65.01
N THR A 292 -39.33 22.28 -63.94
CA THR A 292 -38.44 22.41 -62.77
C THR A 292 -38.42 21.16 -61.90
N THR A 293 -37.58 20.19 -62.30
CA THR A 293 -37.18 19.04 -61.47
C THR A 293 -35.66 18.97 -61.44
N VAL A 294 -35.07 19.31 -60.29
CA VAL A 294 -33.60 19.40 -60.12
C VAL A 294 -33.02 18.07 -59.64
N LEU A 295 -32.28 17.40 -60.52
CA LEU A 295 -31.25 16.42 -60.17
C LEU A 295 -30.07 16.61 -61.12
N PHE A 296 -28.86 16.85 -60.59
CA PHE A 296 -27.64 17.06 -61.37
C PHE A 296 -26.73 15.82 -61.29
N ASN A 297 -25.98 15.58 -62.37
CA ASN A 297 -25.25 14.32 -62.61
C ASN A 297 -23.89 14.27 -61.93
N ALA A 298 -23.39 13.04 -61.69
CA ALA A 298 -21.98 12.78 -61.39
C ALA A 298 -21.20 12.48 -62.68
N VAL A 299 -20.06 13.15 -62.88
CA VAL A 299 -19.11 12.88 -63.98
C VAL A 299 -17.66 13.11 -63.50
N LYS A 300 -16.78 12.14 -63.75
CA LYS A 300 -15.39 12.41 -64.17
C LYS A 300 -14.71 11.20 -64.80
N ASP A 301 -14.08 11.43 -65.95
CA ASP A 301 -13.02 10.60 -66.56
C ASP A 301 -11.71 10.66 -65.72
N THR A 302 -10.63 9.90 -65.94
CA THR A 302 -10.10 9.26 -67.17
C THR A 302 -9.30 7.97 -66.91
N VAL A 303 -9.52 6.99 -67.80
CA VAL A 303 -8.55 6.13 -68.53
C VAL A 303 -7.26 5.66 -67.83
N ASP A 304 -7.11 4.34 -67.73
CA ASP A 304 -5.80 3.67 -67.61
C ASP A 304 -5.76 2.29 -68.32
N ALA A 305 -5.97 2.26 -69.66
CA ALA A 305 -5.48 1.21 -70.57
C ALA A 305 -5.91 1.45 -72.04
N HIS A 306 -4.94 1.43 -72.96
CA HIS A 306 -5.19 1.37 -74.41
C HIS A 306 -5.28 -0.09 -74.89
N LYS A 307 -6.41 -0.51 -75.46
CA LYS A 307 -6.53 -1.76 -76.22
C LYS A 307 -7.14 -1.52 -77.60
N ARG A 308 -6.31 -1.59 -78.64
CA ARG A 308 -6.76 -1.74 -80.03
C ARG A 308 -7.35 -3.14 -80.22
N LEU A 309 -8.56 -3.20 -80.75
CA LEU A 309 -9.12 -4.43 -81.30
C LEU A 309 -8.40 -4.76 -82.62
N ILE A 310 -7.86 -5.97 -82.73
CA ILE A 310 -7.49 -6.59 -84.02
C ILE A 310 -8.13 -7.98 -84.02
N GLY A 311 -9.11 -8.18 -84.90
CA GLY A 311 -9.85 -9.44 -85.03
C GLY A 311 -11.36 -9.23 -85.08
N ASN A 312 -12.02 -9.87 -86.05
CA ASN A 312 -13.47 -9.93 -86.15
C ASN A 312 -14.01 -10.92 -85.10
N GLY A 313 -15.16 -10.63 -84.51
CA GLY A 313 -15.56 -11.23 -83.24
C GLY A 313 -16.00 -12.70 -83.32
N ASP A 314 -15.09 -13.62 -83.01
CA ASP A 314 -15.39 -14.97 -82.50
C ASP A 314 -14.23 -15.49 -81.64
N SER A 315 -14.50 -15.79 -80.36
CA SER A 315 -13.70 -16.57 -79.39
C SER A 315 -12.20 -16.27 -79.17
N ILE A 316 -11.84 -15.95 -77.92
CA ILE A 316 -10.44 -15.80 -77.47
C ILE A 316 -9.80 -17.17 -77.21
N SER A 317 -8.65 -17.43 -77.84
CA SER A 317 -7.64 -18.38 -77.34
C SER A 317 -6.25 -17.95 -77.84
N GLN A 318 -5.35 -17.59 -76.90
CA GLN A 318 -3.98 -17.21 -77.22
C GLN A 318 -3.05 -18.43 -77.18
N ALA A 319 -2.14 -18.48 -78.18
CA ALA A 319 -0.69 -18.72 -78.05
C ALA A 319 -0.15 -19.66 -79.14
N ILE A 320 0.86 -19.21 -79.88
CA ILE A 320 1.63 -20.03 -80.82
C ILE A 320 3.10 -20.09 -80.35
N GLN A 321 3.54 -21.32 -80.06
CA GLN A 321 4.92 -21.87 -80.10
C GLN A 321 6.06 -21.22 -79.29
N SER A 322 6.72 -22.06 -78.48
CA SER A 322 8.12 -22.44 -78.73
C SER A 322 8.45 -23.79 -78.06
N ALA A 323 9.50 -24.49 -78.52
CA ALA A 323 9.72 -25.91 -78.24
C ALA A 323 10.57 -26.20 -76.97
N LYS A 324 10.50 -27.46 -76.51
CA LYS A 324 11.26 -28.09 -75.39
C LYS A 324 10.79 -27.81 -73.95
N LYS A 325 9.53 -28.14 -73.66
CA LYS A 325 9.11 -28.85 -72.42
C LYS A 325 7.68 -29.37 -72.61
N PHE A 326 7.39 -30.57 -72.11
CA PHE A 326 6.03 -31.07 -71.97
C PHE A 326 5.50 -30.62 -70.61
N GLU A 327 4.58 -29.66 -70.61
CA GLU A 327 3.70 -29.39 -69.47
C GLU A 327 2.30 -29.88 -69.87
N LEU A 328 1.78 -30.85 -69.10
CA LEU A 328 0.47 -31.45 -69.31
C LEU A 328 -0.40 -31.09 -68.12
N SER A 329 -1.22 -30.05 -68.25
CA SER A 329 -2.21 -29.67 -67.25
C SER A 329 -3.55 -30.33 -67.56
N ILE A 330 -3.89 -31.38 -66.81
CA ILE A 330 -5.26 -31.93 -66.78
C ILE A 330 -5.91 -31.46 -65.48
N SER A 331 -6.90 -30.57 -65.60
CA SER A 331 -7.72 -30.15 -64.46
C SER A 331 -8.86 -31.15 -64.23
N SER A 332 -8.69 -32.06 -63.28
CA SER A 332 -9.80 -32.83 -62.68
C SER A 332 -9.41 -33.32 -61.28
N GLY A 333 -10.30 -33.14 -60.29
CA GLY A 333 -10.18 -33.75 -58.95
C GLY A 333 -8.96 -33.31 -58.14
N GLY A 334 -8.97 -32.07 -57.65
CA GLY A 334 -7.83 -31.40 -57.03
C GLY A 334 -7.02 -32.18 -55.99
N ASP A 335 -5.82 -32.59 -56.39
CA ASP A 335 -4.63 -32.64 -55.54
C ASP A 335 -3.37 -32.63 -56.43
N ILE A 336 -2.36 -31.82 -56.11
CA ILE A 336 -1.13 -31.69 -56.92
C ILE A 336 -0.07 -32.69 -56.42
N TYR A 337 0.61 -33.36 -57.35
CA TYR A 337 1.82 -34.17 -57.10
C TYR A 337 2.90 -33.73 -58.09
N GLN A 338 4.06 -33.24 -57.61
CA GLN A 338 5.23 -32.93 -58.47
C GLN A 338 6.50 -33.61 -57.92
N ALA A 339 6.68 -34.88 -58.26
CA ALA A 339 7.96 -35.56 -58.07
C ALA A 339 8.92 -35.21 -59.23
N ILE A 340 9.88 -34.31 -58.97
CA ILE A 340 11.00 -34.03 -59.89
C ILE A 340 12.22 -34.84 -59.41
N GLU A 341 12.44 -36.02 -59.99
CA GLU A 341 13.74 -36.69 -59.88
C GLU A 341 14.75 -36.05 -60.84
N THR A 342 15.74 -35.36 -60.29
CA THR A 342 17.00 -35.07 -61.00
C THR A 342 18.14 -35.67 -60.18
N ALA A 343 19.04 -36.43 -60.82
CA ALA A 343 19.98 -37.31 -60.13
C ALA A 343 21.13 -36.58 -59.39
N LYS A 344 20.83 -35.96 -58.23
CA LYS A 344 21.73 -35.78 -57.07
C LYS A 344 20.95 -35.18 -55.88
N GLY A 345 20.41 -36.05 -55.03
CA GLY A 345 19.61 -35.68 -53.86
C GLY A 345 18.11 -35.94 -54.09
N LEU A 346 17.58 -36.96 -53.44
CA LEU A 346 16.19 -37.39 -53.58
C LEU A 346 15.27 -36.44 -52.79
N VAL A 347 14.30 -35.83 -53.49
CA VAL A 347 13.11 -35.21 -52.86
C VAL A 347 11.94 -36.14 -53.15
N THR A 348 11.53 -36.93 -52.16
CA THR A 348 10.29 -37.71 -52.25
C THR A 348 9.14 -36.85 -51.76
N GLU A 349 8.15 -36.57 -52.63
CA GLU A 349 6.81 -36.10 -52.24
C GLU A 349 5.84 -37.27 -52.38
N VAL A 350 5.21 -37.69 -51.29
CA VAL A 350 4.30 -38.84 -51.21
C VAL A 350 2.96 -38.36 -50.65
N SER A 351 2.02 -38.01 -51.53
CA SER A 351 0.63 -37.75 -51.14
C SER A 351 -0.20 -39.04 -51.13
N GLY A 352 -1.28 -39.06 -50.35
CA GLY A 352 -2.23 -40.18 -50.28
C GLY A 352 -3.68 -39.73 -50.50
N THR A 353 -4.54 -40.69 -50.88
CA THR A 353 -5.91 -40.41 -51.37
C THR A 353 -6.86 -39.84 -50.31
N ASN A 354 -6.42 -39.73 -49.06
CA ASN A 354 -7.21 -39.12 -48.01
C ASN A 354 -6.90 -37.60 -47.85
N GLY A 355 -5.93 -37.01 -48.62
CA GLY A 355 -5.75 -35.55 -48.85
C GLY A 355 -4.57 -34.69 -48.27
N LEU A 356 -3.29 -35.12 -48.14
CA LEU A 356 -2.07 -34.27 -47.84
C LEU A 356 -0.75 -35.04 -48.25
N LYS A 357 0.50 -34.80 -47.75
CA LYS A 357 1.76 -35.45 -48.30
C LYS A 357 3.09 -35.59 -47.49
N THR A 358 3.65 -36.82 -47.30
CA THR A 358 5.02 -37.09 -46.74
C THR A 358 6.10 -36.51 -47.63
N GLN A 359 7.03 -35.74 -47.04
CA GLN A 359 8.18 -35.22 -47.77
C GLN A 359 9.49 -35.38 -47.01
N VAL A 360 10.48 -36.01 -47.66
CA VAL A 360 11.79 -36.36 -47.10
C VAL A 360 12.90 -35.94 -48.06
N SER A 361 13.97 -35.37 -47.49
CA SER A 361 15.21 -35.03 -48.19
C SER A 361 16.40 -35.64 -47.45
N GLN A 362 17.31 -36.29 -48.17
CA GLN A 362 18.53 -36.89 -47.60
C GLN A 362 19.78 -36.29 -48.23
N LEU A 363 20.62 -35.68 -47.40
CA LEU A 363 21.99 -35.26 -47.73
C LEU A 363 22.93 -35.79 -46.63
N ALA A 364 24.19 -36.02 -46.97
CA ALA A 364 25.16 -36.53 -46.00
C ALA A 364 25.42 -35.50 -44.88
N GLY A 365 24.96 -35.79 -43.66
CA GLY A 365 25.19 -34.96 -42.46
C GLY A 365 23.93 -34.44 -41.76
N SER A 366 22.80 -34.29 -42.45
CA SER A 366 21.49 -34.04 -41.82
C SER A 366 20.32 -34.50 -42.69
N TYR A 367 19.20 -34.79 -42.03
CA TYR A 367 18.05 -35.51 -42.56
C TYR A 367 16.77 -34.80 -42.07
N ALA A 368 15.60 -35.12 -42.60
CA ALA A 368 14.33 -34.63 -42.07
C ALA A 368 13.24 -35.71 -42.24
N VAL A 369 12.54 -36.02 -41.14
CA VAL A 369 11.44 -36.99 -41.10
C VAL A 369 10.16 -36.24 -40.83
N LYS A 370 9.20 -36.38 -41.74
CA LYS A 370 7.83 -35.92 -41.57
C LYS A 370 6.93 -37.15 -41.77
N ASN A 371 6.13 -37.54 -40.77
CA ASN A 371 5.26 -38.72 -40.83
C ASN A 371 3.84 -38.34 -41.18
N LEU A 372 3.47 -38.50 -42.45
CA LEU A 372 2.20 -38.01 -42.94
C LEU A 372 1.21 -39.19 -43.07
N ASN A 373 0.02 -39.05 -42.46
CA ASN A 373 -1.03 -40.09 -42.37
C ASN A 373 -1.54 -40.53 -43.77
N SER A 374 -2.62 -41.31 -43.89
CA SER A 374 -3.10 -41.80 -45.20
C SER A 374 -3.58 -40.69 -46.14
N SER A 375 -3.99 -39.56 -45.57
CA SER A 375 -4.14 -38.30 -46.27
C SER A 375 -2.76 -37.86 -46.71
N GLY A 376 -1.95 -37.68 -45.68
CA GLY A 376 -0.58 -37.26 -45.68
C GLY A 376 -0.43 -36.16 -44.64
N ASP A 377 -0.83 -36.41 -43.39
CA ASP A 377 -0.88 -35.40 -42.32
C ASP A 377 0.15 -35.65 -41.20
N ILE A 378 0.94 -34.65 -40.78
CA ILE A 378 2.09 -34.83 -39.85
C ILE A 378 1.62 -35.31 -38.48
N LEU A 379 1.60 -36.63 -38.29
CA LEU A 379 1.41 -37.31 -37.01
C LEU A 379 2.58 -37.04 -36.05
N SER A 380 3.78 -36.92 -36.62
CA SER A 380 5.02 -36.60 -35.92
C SER A 380 6.10 -36.21 -36.92
N GLN A 381 7.03 -35.35 -36.52
CA GLN A 381 8.22 -35.04 -37.33
C GLN A 381 9.42 -34.76 -36.43
N ALA A 382 10.60 -35.20 -36.86
CA ALA A 382 11.82 -35.18 -36.06
C ALA A 382 13.03 -34.92 -36.99
N ASN A 383 13.75 -33.81 -36.76
CA ASN A 383 14.68 -33.22 -37.75
C ASN A 383 16.07 -32.86 -37.14
N LEU A 384 16.73 -33.86 -36.55
CA LEU A 384 18.01 -34.44 -36.99
C LEU A 384 19.32 -33.62 -37.16
N SER A 385 20.36 -34.18 -36.52
CA SER A 385 21.73 -34.46 -37.04
C SER A 385 22.64 -33.26 -37.36
N SER A 386 23.67 -32.97 -36.57
CA SER A 386 24.77 -33.87 -36.14
C SER A 386 24.90 -33.97 -34.60
N ASP A 387 26.05 -34.44 -34.08
CA ASP A 387 26.42 -34.33 -32.65
C ASP A 387 26.40 -32.88 -32.13
N LEU A 388 26.39 -31.90 -33.05
CA LEU A 388 26.30 -30.46 -32.81
C LEU A 388 24.98 -29.88 -33.35
N PHE A 389 23.88 -30.64 -33.32
CA PHE A 389 22.55 -30.13 -33.68
C PHE A 389 22.16 -28.95 -32.76
N LEU A 390 22.32 -27.75 -33.27
CA LEU A 390 21.97 -26.51 -32.59
C LEU A 390 20.56 -26.07 -33.01
N LEU A 391 19.59 -26.26 -32.12
CA LEU A 391 18.30 -25.56 -32.22
C LEU A 391 18.44 -24.18 -31.59
N GLU A 392 18.78 -23.17 -32.40
CA GLU A 392 18.91 -21.77 -31.96
C GLU A 392 17.73 -20.92 -32.44
N ALA A 393 17.14 -20.15 -31.51
CA ALA A 393 16.20 -19.07 -31.80
C ALA A 393 16.10 -18.13 -30.60
N THR A 394 15.76 -16.85 -30.83
CA THR A 394 15.51 -15.86 -29.76
C THR A 394 14.41 -16.30 -28.77
N LYS A 395 13.52 -17.21 -29.20
CA LYS A 395 12.55 -17.89 -28.32
C LYS A 395 12.15 -19.23 -28.90
N ILE A 396 12.64 -20.31 -28.29
CA ILE A 396 12.10 -21.67 -28.50
C ILE A 396 10.90 -21.82 -27.56
N ARG A 397 9.74 -22.24 -28.08
CA ARG A 397 8.53 -22.46 -27.29
C ARG A 397 7.97 -23.85 -27.57
N LEU A 398 8.25 -24.78 -26.67
CA LEU A 398 7.65 -26.10 -26.66
C LEU A 398 6.28 -25.98 -25.99
N LYS A 399 5.21 -26.27 -26.75
CA LYS A 399 3.82 -26.19 -26.29
C LYS A 399 3.31 -27.58 -25.90
N GLY A 400 2.44 -27.65 -24.89
CA GLY A 400 1.96 -28.92 -24.34
C GLY A 400 2.95 -29.53 -23.36
N LYS A 401 2.79 -30.82 -23.04
CA LYS A 401 3.74 -31.55 -22.19
C LYS A 401 5.02 -31.77 -22.96
N THR A 402 6.11 -31.23 -22.45
CA THR A 402 7.48 -31.46 -22.95
C THR A 402 8.17 -32.45 -22.03
N LEU A 403 8.82 -33.45 -22.60
CA LEU A 403 9.75 -34.33 -21.90
C LEU A 403 11.15 -34.04 -22.46
N ALA A 404 12.14 -33.91 -21.59
CA ALA A 404 13.54 -33.74 -21.92
C ALA A 404 14.34 -34.49 -20.85
N ASP A 405 15.30 -35.31 -21.28
CA ASP A 405 16.04 -36.20 -20.38
C ASP A 405 17.10 -35.43 -19.55
N GLU A 406 17.77 -34.47 -20.18
CA GLU A 406 18.68 -33.53 -19.52
C GLU A 406 18.45 -32.10 -20.03
N ILE A 407 18.49 -31.13 -19.12
CA ILE A 407 18.53 -29.69 -19.44
C ILE A 407 19.65 -29.06 -18.62
N GLN A 408 20.82 -28.87 -19.23
CA GLN A 408 21.90 -28.08 -18.64
C GLN A 408 21.71 -26.60 -18.99
N ALA A 409 21.34 -25.78 -18.02
CA ALA A 409 21.12 -24.34 -18.20
C ALA A 409 22.20 -23.51 -17.50
N ILE A 410 22.97 -22.72 -18.28
CA ILE A 410 24.09 -21.92 -17.75
C ILE A 410 23.62 -20.61 -17.06
N ASP A 411 22.57 -19.95 -17.57
CA ASP A 411 21.86 -18.82 -16.92
C ASP A 411 20.33 -19.04 -17.00
N GLY A 412 19.87 -20.17 -16.49
CA GLY A 412 18.46 -20.57 -16.54
C GLY A 412 17.57 -19.78 -15.57
N LYS A 413 16.80 -18.82 -16.08
CA LYS A 413 15.80 -18.06 -15.30
C LYS A 413 14.41 -18.69 -15.38
N PHE A 414 14.13 -19.62 -14.47
CA PHE A 414 12.82 -20.26 -14.34
C PHE A 414 11.86 -19.39 -13.51
N GLY A 415 10.77 -18.92 -14.10
CA GLY A 415 9.74 -18.17 -13.35
C GLY A 415 8.95 -19.04 -12.36
N THR A 416 8.86 -20.36 -12.63
CA THR A 416 8.39 -21.37 -11.69
C THR A 416 9.04 -22.69 -12.07
N LEU A 417 9.51 -23.45 -11.09
CA LEU A 417 10.13 -24.77 -11.27
C LEU A 417 9.41 -25.76 -10.34
N PHE A 418 8.74 -26.74 -10.93
CA PHE A 418 8.14 -27.86 -10.20
C PHE A 418 9.05 -29.09 -10.36
N VAL A 419 9.58 -29.59 -9.26
CA VAL A 419 10.36 -30.83 -9.18
C VAL A 419 9.75 -31.72 -8.09
N ALA A 420 9.73 -33.03 -8.32
CA ALA A 420 9.26 -33.98 -7.30
C ALA A 420 10.30 -34.13 -6.18
N ASP A 421 11.54 -34.43 -6.58
CA ASP A 421 12.74 -34.39 -5.76
C ASP A 421 13.79 -33.51 -6.46
N GLY A 422 14.55 -32.72 -5.70
CA GLY A 422 15.56 -31.82 -6.26
C GLY A 422 16.72 -31.58 -5.30
N THR A 423 17.94 -31.76 -5.80
CA THR A 423 19.18 -31.49 -5.06
C THR A 423 19.72 -30.12 -5.46
N PHE A 424 19.78 -29.18 -4.52
CA PHE A 424 20.27 -27.82 -4.75
C PHE A 424 21.57 -27.59 -3.96
N ALA A 425 22.66 -27.24 -4.64
CA ALA A 425 23.93 -26.90 -3.99
C ALA A 425 23.82 -25.63 -3.13
N LYS A 426 22.96 -24.68 -3.52
CA LYS A 426 22.61 -23.48 -2.75
C LYS A 426 21.21 -23.00 -3.12
N LEU A 427 20.36 -22.81 -2.12
CA LEU A 427 19.09 -22.09 -2.25
C LEU A 427 19.28 -20.66 -1.72
N ASN A 428 19.21 -19.66 -2.60
CA ASN A 428 19.34 -18.25 -2.23
C ASN A 428 17.99 -17.53 -2.35
N ALA A 429 17.16 -17.64 -1.31
CA ALA A 429 15.81 -17.09 -1.29
C ALA A 429 15.66 -16.01 -0.21
N THR A 430 15.21 -14.81 -0.60
CA THR A 430 14.94 -13.70 0.34
C THR A 430 13.76 -13.99 1.26
N VAL A 431 12.74 -14.69 0.74
CA VAL A 431 11.56 -15.15 1.50
C VAL A 431 11.21 -16.55 1.04
N ILE A 432 11.14 -17.48 1.98
CA ILE A 432 10.44 -18.76 1.81
C ILE A 432 9.05 -18.55 2.42
N GLY A 433 8.00 -18.86 1.67
CA GLY A 433 6.62 -18.64 2.12
C GLY A 433 6.27 -19.46 3.36
N SER A 434 5.30 -18.97 4.15
CA SER A 434 4.73 -19.75 5.26
C SER A 434 4.27 -21.12 4.76
N GLN A 435 4.62 -22.19 5.51
CA GLN A 435 4.33 -23.60 5.17
C GLN A 435 4.99 -24.13 3.88
N ALA A 436 5.83 -23.37 3.17
CA ALA A 436 6.49 -23.86 1.94
C ALA A 436 7.56 -24.93 2.21
N ILE A 437 8.10 -25.00 3.43
CA ILE A 437 8.89 -26.12 3.94
C ILE A 437 8.30 -26.50 5.30
N THR A 438 7.65 -27.67 5.39
CA THR A 438 7.12 -28.21 6.64
C THR A 438 8.14 -29.09 7.36
N ALA A 439 7.99 -29.27 8.67
CA ALA A 439 8.98 -29.98 9.49
C ALA A 439 9.18 -31.46 9.10
N ASP A 440 8.17 -32.11 8.51
CA ASP A 440 8.25 -33.47 7.98
C ASP A 440 9.04 -33.56 6.65
N LYS A 441 9.25 -32.43 5.97
CA LYS A 441 10.05 -32.32 4.73
C LYS A 441 11.48 -31.83 4.99
N LEU A 442 11.74 -31.26 6.18
CA LEU A 442 13.08 -30.85 6.59
C LEU A 442 13.71 -31.95 7.44
N LYS A 443 14.63 -32.74 6.85
CA LYS A 443 15.41 -33.73 7.61
C LYS A 443 16.46 -33.02 8.46
N VAL A 444 16.03 -32.55 9.63
CA VAL A 444 16.91 -31.95 10.65
C VAL A 444 17.70 -33.05 11.34
N ASP A 445 18.99 -33.15 11.03
CA ASP A 445 19.92 -34.04 11.72
C ASP A 445 20.71 -33.30 12.81
N GLN A 446 21.52 -34.05 13.56
CA GLN A 446 22.38 -33.48 14.60
C GLN A 446 23.35 -32.44 14.00
N ALA A 447 23.88 -32.66 12.79
CA ALA A 447 24.82 -31.75 12.15
C ALA A 447 24.18 -30.41 11.72
N PHE A 448 22.88 -30.40 11.38
CA PHE A 448 22.10 -29.18 11.17
C PHE A 448 21.97 -28.40 12.47
N PHE A 449 21.60 -29.08 13.57
CA PHE A 449 21.55 -28.44 14.89
C PHE A 449 22.92 -27.96 15.33
N ASP A 450 23.99 -28.74 15.21
CA ASP A 450 25.34 -28.34 15.59
C ASP A 450 25.80 -27.11 14.80
N LYS A 451 25.50 -27.02 13.50
CA LYS A 451 25.81 -25.82 12.69
C LYS A 451 24.96 -24.60 13.06
N LEU A 452 23.70 -24.81 13.44
CA LEU A 452 22.81 -23.76 13.96
C LEU A 452 23.26 -23.27 15.35
N MET A 453 23.74 -24.18 16.19
CA MET A 453 24.19 -23.97 17.58
C MET A 453 25.65 -23.51 17.69
N ALA A 454 26.49 -23.73 16.68
CA ALA A 454 27.91 -23.36 16.66
C ALA A 454 28.18 -21.85 16.76
N ASN A 455 27.15 -21.00 16.62
CA ASN A 455 27.28 -19.55 16.78
C ASN A 455 26.36 -19.03 17.89
N ASP A 456 26.82 -19.21 19.13
CA ASP A 456 26.14 -18.79 20.36
C ASP A 456 25.77 -17.28 20.33
N ALA A 457 26.53 -16.42 19.64
CA ALA A 457 26.22 -15.00 19.51
C ALA A 457 24.97 -14.72 18.66
N TYR A 458 24.77 -15.44 17.55
CA TYR A 458 23.58 -15.27 16.70
C TYR A 458 22.34 -15.96 17.28
N LEU A 459 22.50 -17.10 17.97
CA LEU A 459 21.38 -17.67 18.73
C LEU A 459 21.01 -16.83 19.94
N ARG A 460 21.97 -16.17 20.60
CA ARG A 460 21.67 -15.09 21.53
C ARG A 460 20.89 -13.97 20.85
N GLN A 461 21.21 -13.52 19.64
CA GLN A 461 20.36 -12.52 18.98
C GLN A 461 18.94 -13.05 18.66
N LEU A 462 18.79 -14.32 18.30
CA LEU A 462 17.50 -14.95 18.01
C LEU A 462 16.63 -15.15 19.27
N PHE A 463 17.23 -15.50 20.41
CA PHE A 463 16.53 -15.81 21.66
C PHE A 463 16.60 -14.71 22.74
N ALA A 464 17.53 -13.75 22.65
CA ALA A 464 17.68 -12.62 23.58
C ALA A 464 16.86 -11.39 23.18
N LYS A 465 15.97 -11.50 22.18
CA LYS A 465 14.67 -10.85 22.34
C LYS A 465 13.94 -11.50 23.52
N SER A 466 14.23 -10.96 24.70
CA SER A 466 13.79 -11.38 26.04
C SER A 466 12.31 -11.79 26.15
N ALA A 467 11.45 -11.29 25.27
CA ALA A 467 10.06 -11.71 25.13
C ALA A 467 9.86 -13.22 24.85
N PHE A 468 10.69 -13.87 24.02
CA PHE A 468 10.41 -15.24 23.58
C PHE A 468 10.64 -16.28 24.69
N ILE A 469 11.76 -16.20 25.42
CA ILE A 469 12.02 -17.06 26.60
C ILE A 469 10.98 -16.79 27.72
N THR A 470 10.46 -15.57 27.82
CA THR A 470 9.46 -15.23 28.85
C THR A 470 8.05 -15.78 28.53
N GLN A 471 7.72 -16.03 27.25
CA GLN A 471 6.38 -16.48 26.84
C GLN A 471 6.25 -17.99 26.61
N VAL A 472 7.35 -18.74 26.44
CA VAL A 472 7.30 -20.21 26.47
C VAL A 472 7.15 -20.69 27.91
N GLN A 473 5.91 -20.61 28.39
CA GLN A 473 5.35 -21.09 29.65
C GLN A 473 6.27 -21.98 30.50
N ALA A 474 7.10 -21.36 31.33
CA ALA A 474 7.77 -22.04 32.43
C ALA A 474 6.75 -22.38 33.52
N VAL A 475 5.96 -23.43 33.29
CA VAL A 475 5.11 -24.07 34.32
C VAL A 475 5.97 -24.61 35.48
N THR A 476 7.28 -24.78 35.25
CA THR A 476 8.27 -25.11 36.29
C THR A 476 9.61 -24.44 35.93
N LEU A 477 10.27 -23.84 36.93
CA LEU A 477 11.63 -23.33 36.80
C LEU A 477 12.62 -24.48 37.02
N SER A 478 13.25 -24.96 35.94
CA SER A 478 14.32 -25.98 35.99
C SER A 478 15.64 -25.37 35.55
N ALA A 479 16.53 -25.08 36.51
CA ALA A 479 17.86 -24.55 36.27
C ALA A 479 18.88 -25.19 37.21
N SER A 480 20.06 -25.55 36.70
CA SER A 480 21.16 -26.14 37.49
C SER A 480 21.86 -25.11 38.39
N LYS A 481 21.80 -23.82 38.05
CA LYS A 481 22.34 -22.73 38.86
C LYS A 481 21.57 -21.43 38.57
N ILE A 482 21.22 -20.69 39.62
CA ILE A 482 20.70 -19.33 39.52
C ILE A 482 21.70 -18.44 40.28
N SER A 483 22.39 -17.56 39.56
CA SER A 483 23.55 -16.81 40.09
C SER A 483 23.26 -15.33 40.38
N GLY A 484 22.03 -14.88 40.19
CA GLY A 484 21.62 -13.48 40.31
C GLY A 484 20.16 -13.27 39.92
N GLY A 485 19.70 -12.02 40.05
CA GLY A 485 18.32 -11.62 39.80
C GLY A 485 17.42 -11.61 41.05
N LEU A 486 16.14 -11.30 40.83
CA LEU A 486 15.13 -11.11 41.88
C LEU A 486 14.01 -12.15 41.73
N MET A 487 13.73 -12.94 42.78
CA MET A 487 12.52 -13.76 42.87
C MET A 487 11.50 -13.04 43.75
N ARG A 488 10.56 -12.31 43.14
CA ARG A 488 9.56 -11.50 43.86
C ARG A 488 8.18 -12.14 43.82
N ALA A 489 7.49 -12.18 44.95
CA ALA A 489 6.09 -12.60 45.04
C ALA A 489 5.19 -11.67 44.20
N THR A 490 4.13 -12.18 43.58
CA THR A 490 3.25 -11.40 42.68
C THR A 490 2.55 -10.25 43.39
N ASN A 491 2.22 -10.41 44.67
CA ASN A 491 1.68 -9.37 45.56
C ASN A 491 2.76 -8.43 46.14
N ARG A 492 4.03 -8.59 45.74
CA ARG A 492 5.22 -7.84 46.21
C ARG A 492 5.52 -7.96 47.71
N ALA A 493 4.94 -8.93 48.41
CA ALA A 493 5.11 -9.10 49.86
C ALA A 493 6.46 -9.74 50.27
N MET A 494 7.22 -10.30 49.33
CA MET A 494 8.51 -10.93 49.54
C MET A 494 9.39 -10.79 48.28
N GLU A 495 10.71 -10.66 48.46
CA GLU A 495 11.70 -10.75 47.38
C GLU A 495 12.96 -11.51 47.84
N VAL A 496 13.41 -12.50 47.06
CA VAL A 496 14.78 -13.05 47.18
C VAL A 496 15.66 -12.27 46.22
N ASN A 497 16.59 -11.47 46.74
CA ASN A 497 17.55 -10.71 45.96
C ASN A 497 18.89 -11.45 45.95
N LEU A 498 19.15 -12.21 44.89
CA LEU A 498 20.37 -13.01 44.74
C LEU A 498 21.61 -12.18 44.42
N ASN A 499 21.44 -10.91 44.02
CA ASN A 499 22.56 -9.98 43.82
C ASN A 499 23.09 -9.44 45.16
N ALA A 500 22.19 -9.16 46.11
CA ALA A 500 22.52 -8.69 47.45
C ALA A 500 22.69 -9.82 48.49
N GLY A 501 22.34 -11.06 48.14
CA GLY A 501 22.36 -12.20 49.07
C GLY A 501 21.27 -12.13 50.15
N GLN A 502 20.14 -11.47 49.85
CA GLN A 502 19.09 -11.14 50.83
C GLN A 502 17.76 -11.85 50.54
N ILE A 503 17.02 -12.14 51.62
CA ILE A 503 15.60 -12.47 51.57
C ILE A 503 14.86 -11.34 52.29
N LEU A 504 14.05 -10.59 51.56
CA LEU A 504 13.33 -9.42 52.03
C LEU A 504 11.85 -9.73 52.17
N TYR A 505 11.24 -9.20 53.22
CA TYR A 505 9.83 -9.36 53.53
C TYR A 505 9.18 -8.00 53.75
N TYR A 506 8.01 -7.79 53.14
CA TYR A 506 7.27 -6.51 53.15
C TYR A 506 5.84 -6.69 53.69
N THR A 507 5.64 -7.70 54.56
CA THR A 507 4.37 -8.05 55.20
C THR A 507 4.62 -8.63 56.59
N ASP A 508 3.66 -8.44 57.49
CA ASP A 508 3.62 -9.06 58.83
C ASP A 508 3.21 -10.55 58.79
N GLN A 509 2.78 -11.05 57.62
CA GLN A 509 2.46 -12.47 57.40
C GLN A 509 3.68 -13.30 56.94
N ALA A 510 4.87 -12.69 56.93
CA ALA A 510 6.11 -13.33 56.50
C ALA A 510 6.61 -14.37 57.51
N ALA A 511 6.57 -15.65 57.13
CA ALA A 511 7.10 -16.74 57.94
C ALA A 511 7.81 -17.81 57.09
N LEU A 512 8.96 -18.27 57.58
CA LEU A 512 9.53 -19.57 57.22
C LEU A 512 8.86 -20.61 58.12
N LYS A 513 8.14 -21.59 57.56
CA LYS A 513 7.39 -22.57 58.36
C LYS A 513 7.48 -24.01 57.88
N ARG A 514 7.42 -24.94 58.82
CA ARG A 514 7.17 -26.36 58.60
C ARG A 514 5.75 -26.69 59.08
N VAL A 515 4.93 -27.15 58.14
CA VAL A 515 3.60 -27.72 58.41
C VAL A 515 3.69 -29.21 58.07
N LEU A 516 3.51 -30.07 59.06
CA LEU A 516 3.48 -31.52 58.88
C LEU A 516 2.28 -32.10 59.61
N ASN A 517 1.48 -32.92 58.92
CA ASN A 517 0.29 -33.52 59.50
C ASN A 517 0.64 -34.32 60.76
N GLY A 518 -0.11 -34.09 61.85
CA GLY A 518 0.12 -34.73 63.16
C GLY A 518 1.18 -34.07 64.05
N TYR A 519 1.83 -32.99 63.62
CA TYR A 519 2.86 -32.29 64.40
C TYR A 519 2.56 -30.78 64.52
N PRO A 520 2.99 -30.10 65.61
CA PRO A 520 2.90 -28.65 65.76
C PRO A 520 3.50 -27.88 64.57
N THR A 521 2.88 -26.75 64.20
CA THR A 521 3.45 -25.82 63.22
C THR A 521 4.71 -25.18 63.81
N GLN A 522 5.85 -25.34 63.14
CA GLN A 522 7.14 -24.75 63.54
C GLN A 522 7.46 -23.58 62.62
N PHE A 523 7.91 -22.44 63.15
CA PHE A 523 8.09 -21.23 62.37
C PHE A 523 9.16 -20.26 62.89
N VAL A 524 9.73 -19.51 61.94
CA VAL A 524 10.39 -18.22 62.16
C VAL A 524 9.52 -17.16 61.50
N LYS A 525 9.05 -16.16 62.24
CA LYS A 525 8.11 -15.13 61.76
C LYS A 525 8.57 -13.73 62.13
N PHE A 526 8.43 -12.81 61.17
CA PHE A 526 8.64 -11.37 61.37
C PHE A 526 7.27 -10.70 61.49
N ALA A 527 6.78 -10.56 62.72
CA ALA A 527 5.48 -10.00 63.03
C ALA A 527 5.60 -8.54 63.52
N THR A 528 4.46 -7.88 63.67
CA THR A 528 4.34 -6.64 64.45
C THR A 528 3.45 -6.88 65.67
N GLY A 529 3.57 -6.02 66.69
CA GLY A 529 2.76 -6.10 67.90
C GLY A 529 2.76 -4.79 68.66
N THR A 530 2.02 -4.75 69.77
CA THR A 530 1.94 -3.59 70.65
C THR A 530 2.32 -3.95 72.08
N VAL A 531 3.05 -3.05 72.75
CA VAL A 531 3.38 -3.16 74.17
C VAL A 531 2.63 -2.05 74.91
N THR A 532 1.81 -2.44 75.90
CA THR A 532 0.99 -1.53 76.69
C THR A 532 1.81 -0.39 77.29
N GLY A 533 1.40 0.86 77.04
CA GLY A 533 2.10 2.06 77.50
C GLY A 533 3.38 2.42 76.74
N LYS A 534 3.81 1.63 75.74
CA LYS A 534 5.01 1.90 74.94
C LYS A 534 4.77 2.06 73.44
N GLY A 535 3.74 1.41 72.89
CA GLY A 535 3.35 1.54 71.47
C GLY A 535 3.72 0.33 70.62
N ASN A 536 3.95 0.55 69.32
CA ASN A 536 4.20 -0.50 68.34
C ASN A 536 5.65 -1.02 68.41
N ALA A 537 5.84 -2.30 68.14
CA ALA A 537 7.14 -2.97 68.02
C ALA A 537 7.17 -3.96 66.86
N GLY A 538 8.38 -4.17 66.30
CA GLY A 538 8.67 -5.37 65.51
C GLY A 538 8.88 -6.56 66.45
N VAL A 539 8.40 -7.74 66.06
CA VAL A 539 8.48 -8.95 66.86
C VAL A 539 9.08 -10.07 66.01
N THR A 540 10.33 -10.43 66.29
CA THR A 540 10.96 -11.62 65.72
C THR A 540 10.60 -12.82 66.58
N VAL A 541 9.91 -13.80 65.99
CA VAL A 541 9.45 -15.01 66.68
C VAL A 541 10.16 -16.23 66.12
N ILE A 542 10.68 -17.08 67.00
CA ILE A 542 11.24 -18.40 66.67
C ILE A 542 10.60 -19.42 67.61
N GLY A 543 9.84 -20.38 67.09
CA GLY A 543 9.17 -21.35 67.94
C GLY A 543 8.24 -22.32 67.22
N SER A 544 7.28 -22.86 67.97
CA SER A 544 6.23 -23.72 67.43
C SER A 544 4.92 -23.57 68.20
N ASN A 545 3.79 -23.86 67.56
CA ASN A 545 2.48 -23.83 68.19
C ASN A 545 1.72 -25.17 68.02
N ARG A 546 1.33 -25.78 69.15
CA ARG A 546 0.61 -27.08 69.19
C ARG A 546 -0.82 -27.04 68.66
N TRP A 547 -1.38 -25.86 68.40
CA TRP A 547 -2.69 -25.65 67.77
C TRP A 547 -2.60 -25.36 66.27
N ASN A 548 -1.46 -25.70 65.65
CA ASN A 548 -1.18 -25.61 64.21
C ASN A 548 -1.25 -24.18 63.63
N SER A 549 -1.23 -23.15 64.47
CA SER A 549 -1.21 -21.74 64.09
C SER A 549 0.22 -21.18 63.98
N GLU A 550 0.35 -19.93 63.53
CA GLU A 550 1.58 -19.12 63.64
C GLU A 550 1.49 -18.10 64.79
N SER A 551 0.50 -18.25 65.69
CA SER A 551 0.32 -17.34 66.81
C SER A 551 1.36 -17.61 67.88
N SER A 552 1.93 -16.53 68.41
CA SER A 552 2.85 -16.55 69.55
C SER A 552 2.26 -15.88 70.80
N ASN A 553 0.96 -15.58 70.76
CA ASN A 553 0.23 -14.85 71.80
C ASN A 553 -0.69 -15.74 72.64
N ASP A 554 -0.65 -17.06 72.43
CA ASP A 554 -1.57 -18.01 73.01
C ASP A 554 -0.86 -19.18 73.70
N GLY A 555 -1.60 -19.93 74.52
CA GLY A 555 -1.07 -21.06 75.30
C GLY A 555 -0.66 -22.28 74.47
N GLY A 556 -0.76 -22.22 73.13
CA GLY A 556 -0.23 -23.23 72.23
C GLY A 556 1.26 -23.02 71.90
N PHE A 557 1.80 -21.82 72.12
CA PHE A 557 3.16 -21.45 71.70
C PHE A 557 4.27 -21.86 72.69
N VAL A 558 5.38 -22.35 72.14
CA VAL A 558 6.67 -22.51 72.83
C VAL A 558 7.78 -21.94 71.94
N GLY A 559 8.68 -21.15 72.52
CA GLY A 559 9.76 -20.50 71.76
C GLY A 559 10.21 -19.15 72.33
N ILE A 560 10.83 -18.34 71.48
CA ILE A 560 11.39 -17.03 71.83
C ILE A 560 10.68 -15.94 71.03
N ARG A 561 10.40 -14.80 71.68
CA ARG A 561 9.88 -13.57 71.05
C ARG A 561 10.81 -12.40 71.38
N ALA A 562 11.46 -11.82 70.39
CA ALA A 562 12.28 -10.62 70.54
C ALA A 562 11.51 -9.40 70.03
N TRP A 563 11.20 -8.47 70.92
CA TRP A 563 10.46 -7.23 70.67
C TRP A 563 11.44 -6.07 70.61
N ASN A 564 11.42 -5.30 69.53
CA ASN A 564 12.25 -4.10 69.37
C ASN A 564 11.46 -2.90 68.81
N SER A 565 11.73 -1.73 69.38
CA SER A 565 11.25 -0.40 68.97
C SER A 565 12.10 0.68 69.66
N SER A 566 11.80 1.97 69.47
CA SER A 566 12.60 3.08 70.03
C SER A 566 12.67 3.13 71.58
N ASN A 567 11.77 2.45 72.28
CA ASN A 567 11.70 2.36 73.75
C ASN A 567 11.34 0.93 74.26
N ILE A 568 11.45 -0.07 73.39
CA ILE A 568 11.11 -1.48 73.64
C ILE A 568 12.32 -2.32 73.25
N ASP A 569 12.91 -2.99 74.24
CA ASP A 569 13.96 -4.00 74.06
C ASP A 569 13.64 -5.15 75.03
N GLN A 570 12.91 -6.16 74.55
CA GLN A 570 12.39 -7.24 75.39
C GLN A 570 12.54 -8.59 74.70
N ILE A 571 12.95 -9.60 75.47
CA ILE A 571 12.95 -11.00 75.05
C ILE A 571 12.02 -11.77 75.97
N ASP A 572 11.02 -12.43 75.39
CA ASP A 572 10.25 -13.47 76.07
C ASP A 572 10.86 -14.84 75.73
N VAL A 573 11.04 -15.68 76.74
CA VAL A 573 11.29 -17.12 76.57
C VAL A 573 10.07 -17.85 77.10
N VAL A 574 9.29 -18.46 76.21
CA VAL A 574 7.95 -18.98 76.49
C VAL A 574 7.98 -20.51 76.49
N GLY A 575 7.57 -21.11 77.61
CA GLY A 575 7.38 -22.55 77.77
C GLY A 575 7.02 -22.92 79.22
N ASP A 576 6.35 -24.05 79.39
CA ASP A 576 5.95 -24.57 80.71
C ASP A 576 7.20 -24.86 81.59
N THR A 577 8.26 -25.38 80.97
CA THR A 577 9.62 -25.48 81.52
C THR A 577 10.63 -24.87 80.54
N VAL A 578 11.45 -23.94 81.02
CA VAL A 578 12.59 -23.37 80.30
C VAL A 578 13.87 -23.89 80.93
N ARG A 579 14.74 -24.54 80.14
CA ARG A 579 15.96 -25.18 80.65
C ARG A 579 17.23 -24.44 80.20
N LEU A 580 18.08 -24.10 81.16
CA LEU A 580 19.39 -23.48 80.96
C LEU A 580 20.48 -24.51 81.28
N ALA A 581 21.01 -25.19 80.26
CA ALA A 581 21.93 -26.31 80.41
C ALA A 581 23.17 -26.18 79.50
N SER A 582 24.27 -26.84 79.87
CA SER A 582 25.42 -27.01 78.97
C SER A 582 25.24 -28.21 78.03
N SER A 583 24.50 -29.23 78.46
CA SER A 583 24.07 -30.36 77.61
C SER A 583 22.56 -30.59 77.62
N ALA A 584 21.97 -30.72 76.43
CA ALA A 584 20.53 -30.93 76.27
C ALA A 584 20.06 -32.34 76.66
N PHE A 585 20.88 -33.39 76.48
CA PHE A 585 20.43 -34.78 76.60
C PHE A 585 21.42 -35.70 77.33
N GLU A 586 22.62 -35.90 76.78
CA GLU A 586 23.65 -36.75 77.39
C GLU A 586 24.35 -36.02 78.53
N ALA A 587 24.48 -36.64 79.72
CA ALA A 587 24.99 -35.98 80.93
C ALA A 587 24.28 -34.64 81.24
N ALA A 588 22.96 -34.62 81.04
CA ALA A 588 22.09 -33.46 81.18
C ALA A 588 22.24 -32.73 82.54
N ASP A 589 22.59 -31.44 82.47
CA ASP A 589 22.91 -30.58 83.62
C ASP A 589 22.06 -29.29 83.63
N GLY A 590 22.50 -28.30 84.42
CA GLY A 590 21.96 -26.95 84.41
C GLY A 590 20.74 -26.74 85.31
N TRP A 591 19.93 -25.75 84.96
CA TRP A 591 18.78 -25.29 85.73
C TRP A 591 17.48 -25.44 84.93
N ASN A 592 16.41 -25.86 85.60
CA ASN A 592 15.04 -25.74 85.13
C ASN A 592 14.40 -24.50 85.73
N ILE A 593 13.72 -23.72 84.89
CA ILE A 593 12.83 -22.63 85.28
C ILE A 593 11.43 -23.08 84.90
N ASN A 594 10.64 -23.50 85.89
CA ASN A 594 9.29 -23.99 85.70
C ASN A 594 8.31 -22.83 85.85
N THR A 595 7.41 -22.65 84.88
CA THR A 595 6.34 -21.64 84.92
C THR A 595 4.98 -22.28 85.19
N LEU A 596 4.80 -23.54 84.77
CA LEU A 596 3.62 -24.37 84.98
C LEU A 596 3.98 -25.84 85.22
N PRO A 597 3.14 -26.62 85.94
CA PRO A 597 2.01 -26.18 86.75
C PRO A 597 2.48 -25.77 88.16
N GLY A 598 2.07 -24.60 88.67
CA GLY A 598 2.30 -24.24 90.08
C GLY A 598 2.89 -22.86 90.39
N LYS A 599 3.08 -21.99 89.38
CA LYS A 599 3.85 -20.72 89.43
C LYS A 599 5.37 -20.95 89.32
N LEU A 600 6.13 -19.86 89.33
CA LEU A 600 7.57 -19.82 89.09
C LEU A 600 8.37 -20.62 90.14
N ASP A 601 9.14 -21.58 89.65
CA ASP A 601 10.12 -22.38 90.39
C ASP A 601 11.46 -22.42 89.62
N ILE A 602 12.58 -22.50 90.33
CA ILE A 602 13.94 -22.56 89.77
C ILE A 602 14.75 -23.62 90.52
N ASP A 603 15.06 -24.72 89.85
CA ASP A 603 15.71 -25.90 90.42
C ASP A 603 16.86 -26.41 89.54
N ALA A 604 17.77 -27.20 90.09
CA ALA A 604 18.77 -27.92 89.29
C ALA A 604 18.09 -29.03 88.47
N PHE A 605 18.43 -29.17 87.19
CA PHE A 605 17.87 -30.23 86.34
C PHE A 605 18.22 -31.63 86.89
N ASN A 606 19.49 -31.84 87.27
CA ASN A 606 19.90 -33.02 88.00
C ASN A 606 19.75 -32.76 89.51
N ALA A 607 18.94 -33.60 90.18
CA ALA A 607 18.71 -33.52 91.62
C ALA A 607 20.00 -33.59 92.45
N ASP A 608 20.99 -34.37 92.01
CA ASP A 608 22.29 -34.51 92.69
C ASP A 608 23.10 -33.20 92.69
N HIS A 609 22.87 -32.33 91.70
CA HIS A 609 23.56 -31.06 91.62
C HIS A 609 23.02 -30.03 92.61
N ARG A 610 21.78 -30.17 93.12
CA ARG A 610 21.10 -29.19 94.00
C ARG A 610 21.95 -28.73 95.19
N ALA A 611 22.61 -29.65 95.88
CA ALA A 611 23.46 -29.33 97.03
C ALA A 611 24.75 -28.57 96.66
N SER A 612 25.18 -28.66 95.39
CA SER A 612 26.36 -27.98 94.84
C SER A 612 26.04 -26.69 94.07
N SER A 613 24.77 -26.49 93.68
CA SER A 613 24.27 -25.33 92.95
C SER A 613 24.48 -24.03 93.72
N LYS A 614 24.87 -22.97 93.02
CA LYS A 614 25.22 -21.67 93.62
C LYS A 614 24.62 -20.53 92.81
N ILE A 615 23.91 -19.64 93.49
CA ILE A 615 23.48 -18.34 92.99
C ILE A 615 24.38 -17.27 93.63
N LYS A 616 25.05 -16.47 92.81
CA LYS A 616 25.90 -15.35 93.28
C LYS A 616 25.19 -14.03 93.01
N VAL A 617 24.60 -13.45 94.05
CA VAL A 617 23.85 -12.19 94.00
C VAL A 617 24.29 -11.24 95.13
N GLY A 618 24.07 -9.94 94.94
CA GLY A 618 24.40 -8.92 95.97
C GLY A 618 23.41 -8.88 97.14
N ASP A 619 22.15 -9.24 96.87
CA ASP A 619 21.05 -9.38 97.84
C ASP A 619 19.92 -10.23 97.20
N LEU A 620 19.00 -10.74 98.02
CA LEU A 620 17.76 -11.40 97.59
C LEU A 620 16.56 -10.73 98.29
N TRP A 621 15.56 -10.30 97.53
CA TRP A 621 14.39 -9.60 98.07
C TRP A 621 13.24 -10.58 98.30
N LEU A 622 12.83 -10.72 99.56
CA LEU A 622 11.78 -11.65 99.98
C LEU A 622 10.46 -10.88 100.06
N TRP A 623 9.57 -11.13 99.10
CA TRP A 623 8.26 -10.49 99.02
C TRP A 623 7.20 -11.29 99.79
N LYS A 624 6.46 -10.64 100.69
CA LYS A 624 5.31 -11.25 101.40
C LYS A 624 4.02 -11.16 100.58
N ASN A 625 3.86 -10.06 99.85
CA ASN A 625 2.74 -9.75 98.97
C ASN A 625 3.24 -8.79 97.87
N ALA A 626 2.38 -8.25 97.01
CA ALA A 626 2.78 -7.40 95.88
C ALA A 626 3.37 -6.02 96.23
N THR A 627 3.38 -5.60 97.50
CA THR A 627 3.89 -4.27 97.92
C THR A 627 4.80 -4.30 99.15
N THR A 628 4.84 -5.40 99.92
CA THR A 628 5.63 -5.53 101.14
C THR A 628 6.74 -6.57 100.97
N TYR A 629 7.99 -6.16 101.20
CA TYR A 629 9.17 -7.02 101.03
C TYR A 629 10.27 -6.69 102.05
N SER A 630 11.32 -7.51 102.05
CA SER A 630 12.51 -7.30 102.88
C SER A 630 13.78 -7.82 102.20
N SER A 631 14.88 -7.08 102.35
CA SER A 631 16.23 -7.57 102.02
C SER A 631 16.58 -8.78 102.88
N MET A 632 16.96 -9.89 102.25
CA MET A 632 17.48 -11.07 102.95
C MET A 632 18.84 -10.76 103.60
N ARG A 633 19.69 -9.99 102.92
CA ARG A 633 21.00 -9.57 103.44
C ARG A 633 20.86 -8.76 104.72
N ASP A 634 20.02 -7.73 104.73
CA ASP A 634 19.86 -6.86 105.90
C ASP A 634 19.14 -7.60 107.05
N THR A 635 18.19 -8.48 106.72
CA THR A 635 17.53 -9.35 107.71
C THR A 635 18.52 -10.30 108.37
N ILE A 636 19.42 -10.92 107.60
CA ILE A 636 20.46 -11.81 108.14
C ILE A 636 21.47 -11.04 108.98
N ASN A 637 21.95 -9.88 108.51
CA ASN A 637 22.86 -9.02 109.28
C ASN A 637 22.23 -8.64 110.63
N LEU A 638 20.97 -8.19 110.62
CA LEU A 638 20.26 -7.83 111.84
C LEU A 638 20.06 -9.03 112.79
N ILE A 639 19.84 -10.25 112.27
CA ILE A 639 19.81 -11.46 113.10
C ILE A 639 21.19 -11.74 113.71
N ILE A 640 22.27 -11.59 112.94
CA ILE A 640 23.65 -11.78 113.41
C ILE A 640 23.99 -10.75 114.50
N ASP A 641 23.68 -9.47 114.30
CA ASP A 641 23.92 -8.38 115.25
C ASP A 641 23.17 -8.64 116.57
N ASN A 642 21.89 -9.01 116.49
CA ASN A 642 21.09 -9.39 117.65
C ASN A 642 21.64 -10.63 118.37
N LEU A 643 22.15 -11.64 117.64
CA LEU A 643 22.81 -12.81 118.23
C LEU A 643 24.14 -12.44 118.93
N GLN A 644 24.91 -11.50 118.38
CA GLN A 644 26.11 -10.96 119.05
C GLN A 644 25.73 -10.22 120.33
N LEU A 645 24.70 -9.37 120.32
CA LEU A 645 24.19 -8.68 121.51
C LEU A 645 23.71 -9.68 122.59
N LEU A 646 22.98 -10.73 122.20
CA LEU A 646 22.57 -11.81 123.10
C LEU A 646 23.75 -12.61 123.66
N HIS A 647 24.77 -12.88 122.84
CA HIS A 647 26.01 -13.53 123.30
C HIS A 647 26.75 -12.66 124.34
N ASN A 648 26.86 -11.36 124.08
CA ASN A 648 27.53 -10.41 124.96
C ASN A 648 26.80 -10.20 126.29
N ASN A 649 25.46 -10.35 126.32
CA ASN A 649 24.66 -10.26 127.55
C ASN A 649 24.78 -11.47 128.49
N LYS A 650 25.52 -12.54 128.14
CA LYS A 650 25.64 -13.76 128.96
C LYS A 650 26.29 -13.59 130.34
N SER A 651 26.82 -12.41 130.67
CA SER A 651 27.54 -12.15 131.94
C SER A 651 26.95 -11.03 132.81
N THR A 652 25.88 -10.34 132.39
CA THR A 652 25.27 -9.26 133.18
C THR A 652 23.74 -9.24 133.05
N GLU A 653 23.02 -9.32 134.17
CA GLU A 653 21.55 -9.25 134.23
C GLU A 653 21.02 -7.84 133.91
N ARG A 654 21.05 -7.43 132.64
CA ARG A 654 20.38 -6.22 132.16
C ARG A 654 19.53 -6.52 130.93
N GLY A 655 18.34 -5.92 130.90
CA GLY A 655 17.29 -6.24 129.93
C GLY A 655 17.76 -6.07 128.49
N TYR A 656 17.61 -7.14 127.70
CA TYR A 656 17.83 -7.12 126.27
C TYR A 656 16.62 -6.55 125.53
N SER A 657 16.87 -5.63 124.59
CA SER A 657 15.87 -5.09 123.67
C SER A 657 16.30 -5.42 122.25
N TYR A 658 15.35 -5.92 121.43
CA TYR A 658 15.59 -6.27 120.04
C TYR A 658 15.04 -5.20 119.10
N THR A 659 15.75 -4.92 118.02
CA THR A 659 15.26 -4.07 116.93
C THR A 659 14.70 -4.96 115.83
N LEU A 660 13.45 -4.72 115.42
CA LEU A 660 12.88 -5.31 114.20
C LEU A 660 13.25 -4.45 112.99
N PRO A 661 13.50 -5.04 111.81
CA PRO A 661 13.72 -4.25 110.61
C PRO A 661 12.42 -3.52 110.25
N ALA A 662 12.53 -2.27 109.80
CA ALA A 662 11.40 -1.57 109.23
C ALA A 662 10.92 -2.33 107.99
N LYS A 663 9.63 -2.72 107.98
CA LYS A 663 9.00 -3.27 106.79
C LYS A 663 8.72 -2.11 105.84
N VAL A 664 9.13 -2.27 104.58
CA VAL A 664 8.77 -1.39 103.48
C VAL A 664 7.68 -2.10 102.67
#